data_AF-A0A7R9EX03-F1
#
_entry.id   AF-A0A7R9EX03-F1
#
_cell.length_a   1.000
_cell.length_b   1.000
_cell.length_c   1.000
_cell.angle_alpha   90.00
_cell.angle_beta   90.00
_cell.angle_gamma   90.00
#
_symmetry.space_group_name_H-M   'P 1'
#
loop_
_entity.id
_entity.type
_entity.pdbx_description
1 polymer ?
#
loop_
_entity_poly.entity_id
_entity_poly.type
_entity_poly.pdbx_seq_one_letter_code
_entity_poly.pdbx_strand_id
1 'polypeptide(L)'
;MKISVDGLLVYFPYDYIYPEQYAYMLELKRGLDAKGHCLLEMPSGTGKTVSLLSLIISYMLTHPLVVTKLIYCSRTVPEIEKVIEELKQLLKYYERENGEKPNIIGLVLSSRKNLCIHPQVSKEREGKVVDGRCHSLTASYIREKHRVDEDVPVCSFYEGFDRDGREAPLGPGVYNLDDLKQYGHEMTWCPYFLARYTITHAHIVVYSYHYLLDPKIADVVSKELTKSSVVVFDEAHNIDDDAKKLTEEYQRLVDGLKDASVARETDVVLSNPVLPDEVLQEAVPGNIRTAEHFVGFLKRFVEYLKTRLRVQHVVQETPAGFLKDVAQKVCIERKPLRFCAERLASLLRTLEIADQTDFSPLVLITHLATLVSTYTKGFTIIVEPFDDKTPTVSNPLLHFSCLDSSLAIKPVFDRFQTVVITSGTLSPLDMYPKILDFHPVIMSSFTMTLARPCLLPMIVSKGNDQVAISSRFETREDVAVVRNYGQLLVEVAQAVPDGVVCFFTSYMYLESVVASWYDQGVVDSLQRSKLLFIETQDAAETSLALLNYIKACESGRGAVLLSVARGKVSEGVDFDHHLGRAVLMFGIPYVYTQSRILRARLDYLRDQFQIRENDFLTFDAMRHAAQCIGRVLRGKTDYGIMIFADKRFSRSDKRSKLPKWIQEHLKDSYCNLSTEEAVQILKRWLRQMAQPFSREDQLGISLLTIDQLQTEEMQKKLRKAAEQV
;
A
#
# COMPACT_ATOMS: atom_id res chain seq x y z
N MET A 1 1.26 7.40 -30.18
CA MET A 1 -0.03 7.86 -30.70
C MET A 1 -0.40 9.24 -30.16
N LYS A 2 -1.01 10.13 -30.97
CA LYS A 2 -1.56 11.44 -30.54
C LYS A 2 -3.08 11.34 -30.42
N ILE A 3 -3.62 11.59 -29.23
CA ILE A 3 -5.03 11.38 -28.89
C ILE A 3 -5.64 12.71 -28.48
N SER A 4 -6.82 13.06 -29.02
CA SER A 4 -7.58 14.22 -28.54
C SER A 4 -8.57 13.79 -27.46
N VAL A 5 -8.32 14.22 -26.21
CA VAL A 5 -9.19 13.99 -25.06
C VAL A 5 -9.86 15.32 -24.70
N ASP A 6 -11.09 15.49 -25.20
CA ASP A 6 -11.93 16.68 -24.96
C ASP A 6 -11.22 18.01 -25.27
N GLY A 7 -10.38 18.06 -26.32
CA GLY A 7 -9.60 19.24 -26.70
C GLY A 7 -8.17 19.31 -26.14
N LEU A 8 -7.74 18.33 -25.33
CA LEU A 8 -6.34 18.18 -24.91
C LEU A 8 -5.63 17.17 -25.83
N LEU A 9 -4.48 17.55 -26.39
CA LEU A 9 -3.64 16.63 -27.16
C LEU A 9 -2.76 15.80 -26.21
N VAL A 10 -3.08 14.51 -26.09
CA VAL A 10 -2.36 13.54 -25.27
C VAL A 10 -1.40 12.72 -26.11
N TYR A 11 -0.15 12.65 -25.70
CA TYR A 11 0.84 11.77 -26.31
C TYR A 11 0.85 10.45 -25.56
N PHE A 12 0.44 9.40 -26.23
CA PHE A 12 0.40 8.04 -25.69
C PHE A 12 1.57 7.23 -26.28
N PRO A 13 2.35 6.49 -25.46
CA PRO A 13 3.61 5.89 -25.92
C PRO A 13 3.42 4.63 -26.78
N TYR A 14 2.19 4.13 -26.90
CA TYR A 14 1.85 2.98 -27.74
C TYR A 14 1.06 3.40 -28.98
N ASP A 15 1.03 2.52 -29.98
CA ASP A 15 0.32 2.74 -31.26
C ASP A 15 -1.20 2.47 -31.17
N TYR A 16 -1.62 1.84 -30.07
CA TYR A 16 -3.00 1.45 -29.81
C TYR A 16 -3.41 1.84 -28.40
N ILE A 17 -4.72 1.99 -28.21
CA ILE A 17 -5.32 2.30 -26.90
C ILE A 17 -6.54 1.41 -26.66
N TYR A 18 -6.81 1.12 -25.39
CA TYR A 18 -8.02 0.43 -24.99
C TYR A 18 -9.20 1.42 -24.84
N PRO A 19 -10.44 1.01 -25.18
CA PRO A 19 -11.64 1.82 -24.94
C PRO A 19 -11.73 2.36 -23.51
N GLU A 20 -11.45 1.50 -22.53
CA GLU A 20 -11.46 1.86 -21.11
C GLU A 20 -10.36 2.86 -20.72
N GLN A 21 -9.19 2.81 -21.37
CA GLN A 21 -8.12 3.80 -21.13
C GLN A 21 -8.56 5.20 -21.60
N TYR A 22 -9.27 5.29 -22.73
CA TYR A 22 -9.81 6.57 -23.21
C TYR A 22 -10.91 7.10 -22.28
N ALA A 23 -11.83 6.23 -21.83
CA ALA A 23 -12.87 6.59 -20.87
C ALA A 23 -12.25 7.06 -19.54
N TYR A 24 -11.21 6.37 -19.07
CA TYR A 24 -10.45 6.76 -17.88
C TYR A 24 -9.81 8.15 -18.05
N MET A 25 -9.16 8.42 -19.18
CA MET A 25 -8.57 9.73 -19.46
C MET A 25 -9.62 10.84 -19.49
N LEU A 26 -10.81 10.57 -20.02
CA LEU A 26 -11.91 11.53 -20.10
C LEU A 26 -12.44 11.92 -18.71
N GLU A 27 -12.69 10.92 -17.85
CA GLU A 27 -13.11 11.17 -16.46
C GLU A 27 -12.00 11.83 -15.64
N LEU A 28 -10.75 11.37 -15.77
CA LEU A 28 -9.62 11.97 -15.07
C LEU A 28 -9.45 13.45 -15.47
N LYS A 29 -9.64 13.78 -16.76
CA LYS A 29 -9.59 15.17 -17.23
C LYS A 29 -10.71 16.01 -16.61
N ARG A 30 -11.96 15.53 -16.63
CA ARG A 30 -13.10 16.21 -15.98
C ARG A 30 -12.80 16.53 -14.52
N GLY A 31 -12.13 15.60 -13.83
CA GLY A 31 -11.72 15.74 -12.43
C GLY A 31 -10.68 16.84 -12.21
N LEU A 32 -9.67 16.89 -13.09
CA LEU A 32 -8.63 17.93 -13.07
C LEU A 32 -9.20 19.31 -13.38
N ASP A 33 -10.10 19.41 -14.37
CA ASP A 33 -10.74 20.67 -14.76
C ASP A 33 -11.66 21.21 -13.65
N ALA A 34 -12.37 20.33 -12.94
CA ALA A 34 -13.21 20.69 -11.80
C ALA A 34 -12.42 21.02 -10.52
N LYS A 35 -11.11 20.77 -10.48
CA LYS A 35 -10.25 20.94 -9.29
C LYS A 35 -10.76 20.18 -8.06
N GLY A 36 -11.28 18.98 -8.27
CA GLY A 36 -11.85 18.16 -7.19
C GLY A 36 -11.16 16.80 -7.05
N HIS A 37 -11.47 16.09 -5.97
CA HIS A 37 -10.94 14.74 -5.75
C HIS A 37 -11.68 13.71 -6.61
N CYS A 38 -10.97 12.68 -7.04
CA CYS A 38 -11.48 11.65 -7.95
C CYS A 38 -11.27 10.25 -7.35
N LEU A 39 -12.28 9.41 -7.47
CA LEU A 39 -12.22 7.99 -7.11
C LEU A 39 -12.49 7.16 -8.37
N LEU A 40 -11.45 6.55 -8.92
CA LEU A 40 -11.51 5.86 -10.21
C LEU A 40 -11.12 4.38 -10.03
N GLU A 41 -12.04 3.47 -10.33
CA GLU A 41 -11.74 2.03 -10.38
C GLU A 41 -11.45 1.61 -11.82
N MET A 42 -10.20 1.21 -12.10
CA MET A 42 -9.83 0.68 -13.40
C MET A 42 -9.26 -0.74 -13.27
N PRO A 43 -9.73 -1.75 -14.04
CA PRO A 43 -9.30 -3.14 -13.92
C PRO A 43 -7.79 -3.33 -14.12
N SER A 44 -7.20 -4.29 -13.42
CA SER A 44 -5.78 -4.63 -13.57
C SER A 44 -5.45 -5.10 -14.99
N GLY A 45 -4.25 -4.80 -15.47
CA GLY A 45 -3.79 -5.18 -16.80
C GLY A 45 -4.26 -4.31 -17.97
N THR A 46 -4.91 -3.18 -17.69
CA THR A 46 -5.39 -2.22 -18.70
C THR A 46 -4.44 -1.02 -18.89
N GLY A 47 -3.23 -1.03 -18.30
CA GLY A 47 -2.26 0.07 -18.46
C GLY A 47 -2.67 1.37 -17.77
N LYS A 48 -3.03 1.30 -16.47
CA LYS A 48 -3.51 2.44 -15.68
C LYS A 48 -2.46 3.52 -15.51
N THR A 49 -1.27 3.11 -15.09
CA THR A 49 -0.13 3.98 -14.83
C THR A 49 0.25 4.77 -16.08
N VAL A 50 0.43 4.08 -17.23
CA VAL A 50 0.66 4.74 -18.53
C VAL A 50 -0.42 5.75 -18.88
N SER A 51 -1.71 5.38 -18.74
CA SER A 51 -2.82 6.25 -19.13
C SER A 51 -2.89 7.51 -18.27
N LEU A 52 -2.67 7.34 -16.96
CA LEU A 52 -2.63 8.41 -15.99
C LEU A 52 -1.44 9.34 -16.23
N LEU A 53 -0.22 8.80 -16.37
CA LEU A 53 0.99 9.58 -16.61
C LEU A 53 0.89 10.36 -17.92
N SER A 54 0.39 9.72 -18.98
CA SER A 54 0.22 10.36 -20.30
C SER A 54 -0.70 11.57 -20.22
N LEU A 55 -1.86 11.41 -19.58
CA LEU A 55 -2.82 12.51 -19.45
C LEU A 55 -2.29 13.65 -18.59
N ILE A 56 -1.75 13.35 -17.40
CA ILE A 56 -1.32 14.39 -16.46
C ILE A 56 -0.14 15.18 -17.03
N ILE A 57 0.82 14.51 -17.67
CA ILE A 57 1.96 15.22 -18.28
C ILE A 57 1.51 16.11 -19.42
N SER A 58 0.61 15.63 -20.29
CA SER A 58 0.03 16.48 -21.33
C SER A 58 -0.74 17.66 -20.73
N TYR A 59 -1.48 17.45 -19.64
CA TYR A 59 -2.19 18.52 -18.94
C TYR A 59 -1.22 19.56 -18.34
N MET A 60 -0.14 19.12 -17.70
CA MET A 60 0.89 19.98 -17.12
C MET A 60 1.60 20.85 -18.18
N LEU A 61 1.93 20.26 -19.33
CA LEU A 61 2.58 20.99 -20.44
C LEU A 61 1.65 22.03 -21.05
N THR A 62 0.35 21.75 -21.12
CA THR A 62 -0.64 22.65 -21.73
C THR A 62 -1.12 23.73 -20.75
N HIS A 63 -1.19 23.39 -19.45
CA HIS A 63 -1.71 24.25 -18.38
C HIS A 63 -0.72 24.36 -17.20
N PRO A 64 0.48 24.95 -17.41
CA PRO A 64 1.52 25.01 -16.38
C PRO A 64 1.13 25.86 -15.15
N LEU A 65 0.14 26.74 -15.29
CA LEU A 65 -0.39 27.57 -14.19
C LEU A 65 -1.38 26.82 -13.30
N VAL A 66 -1.99 25.75 -13.80
CA VAL A 66 -3.02 24.99 -13.06
C VAL A 66 -2.39 23.85 -12.29
N VAL A 67 -1.52 23.08 -12.94
CA VAL A 67 -0.82 21.95 -12.33
C VAL A 67 0.67 22.17 -12.45
N THR A 68 1.32 22.40 -11.31
CA THR A 68 2.76 22.65 -11.25
C THR A 68 3.56 21.38 -11.04
N LYS A 69 2.99 20.40 -10.32
CA LYS A 69 3.70 19.20 -9.88
C LYS A 69 2.76 18.00 -9.81
N LEU A 70 3.26 16.84 -10.22
CA LEU A 70 2.63 15.54 -10.05
C LEU A 70 3.33 14.77 -8.94
N ILE A 71 2.55 14.33 -7.96
CA ILE A 71 3.00 13.44 -6.89
C ILE A 71 2.35 12.08 -7.14
N TYR A 72 3.15 11.08 -7.43
CA TYR A 72 2.69 9.71 -7.61
C TYR A 72 3.06 8.88 -6.40
N CYS A 73 2.04 8.37 -5.72
CA CYS A 73 2.22 7.51 -4.56
C CYS A 73 1.89 6.06 -4.93
N SER A 74 2.84 5.16 -4.65
CA SER A 74 2.66 3.71 -4.75
C SER A 74 2.96 3.03 -3.41
N ARG A 75 2.69 1.73 -3.28
CA ARG A 75 2.93 1.02 -2.02
C ARG A 75 4.36 0.54 -1.92
N THR A 76 4.82 -0.19 -2.93
CA THR A 76 6.09 -0.94 -2.87
C THR A 76 7.18 -0.32 -3.74
N VAL A 77 8.45 -0.59 -3.39
CA VAL A 77 9.61 -0.10 -4.17
C VAL A 77 9.63 -0.65 -5.60
N PRO A 78 9.32 -1.93 -5.87
CA PRO A 78 9.23 -2.44 -7.24
C PRO A 78 8.14 -1.75 -8.08
N GLU A 79 7.00 -1.38 -7.49
CA GLU A 79 5.98 -0.59 -8.21
C GLU A 79 6.51 0.80 -8.56
N ILE A 80 7.18 1.45 -7.62
CA ILE A 80 7.83 2.75 -7.86
C ILE A 80 8.79 2.62 -9.04
N GLU A 81 9.64 1.60 -9.08
CA GLU A 81 10.57 1.36 -10.21
C GLU A 81 9.83 1.19 -11.55
N LYS A 82 8.74 0.41 -11.58
CA LYS A 82 7.90 0.24 -12.78
C LYS A 82 7.32 1.56 -13.28
N VAL A 83 6.80 2.39 -12.39
CA VAL A 83 6.23 3.71 -12.74
C VAL A 83 7.27 4.60 -13.41
N ILE A 84 8.52 4.58 -12.92
CA ILE A 84 9.59 5.39 -13.51
C ILE A 84 10.00 4.85 -14.88
N GLU A 85 10.06 3.54 -15.04
CA GLU A 85 10.37 2.94 -16.34
C GLU A 85 9.31 3.31 -17.39
N GLU A 86 8.03 3.28 -17.01
CA GLU A 86 6.95 3.76 -17.87
C GLU A 86 7.08 5.26 -18.17
N LEU A 87 7.44 6.08 -17.17
CA LEU A 87 7.69 7.50 -17.35
C LEU A 87 8.87 7.75 -18.31
N LYS A 88 9.96 6.98 -18.21
CA LYS A 88 11.10 7.03 -19.13
C LYS A 88 10.69 6.67 -20.55
N GLN A 89 9.85 5.65 -20.73
CA GLN A 89 9.32 5.27 -22.04
C GLN A 89 8.49 6.40 -22.65
N LEU A 90 7.65 7.03 -21.84
CA LEU A 90 6.83 8.17 -22.25
C LEU A 90 7.70 9.37 -22.67
N LEU A 91 8.70 9.75 -21.87
CA LEU A 91 9.58 10.86 -22.24
C LEU A 91 10.42 10.58 -23.51
N LYS A 92 10.88 9.34 -23.70
CA LYS A 92 11.54 8.91 -24.95
C LYS A 92 10.58 9.05 -26.15
N TYR A 93 9.29 8.78 -25.95
CA TYR A 93 8.28 8.98 -26.99
C TYR A 93 8.10 10.48 -27.32
N TYR A 94 8.06 11.35 -26.31
CA TYR A 94 8.05 12.80 -26.51
C TYR A 94 9.28 13.30 -27.27
N GLU A 95 10.48 12.82 -26.92
CA GLU A 95 11.74 13.19 -27.60
C GLU A 95 11.72 12.79 -29.08
N ARG A 96 11.18 11.61 -29.41
CA ARG A 96 11.05 11.14 -30.80
C ARG A 96 10.07 11.98 -31.61
N GLU A 97 8.97 12.42 -31.01
CA GLU A 97 7.90 13.15 -31.71
C GLU A 97 8.21 14.64 -31.88
N ASN A 98 8.80 15.27 -30.86
CA ASN A 98 9.03 16.71 -30.83
C ASN A 98 10.49 17.10 -31.17
N GLY A 99 11.42 16.14 -31.22
CA GLY A 99 12.85 16.39 -31.50
C GLY A 99 13.63 17.05 -30.37
N GLU A 100 12.96 17.45 -29.29
CA GLU A 100 13.54 18.09 -28.11
C GLU A 100 13.14 17.33 -26.84
N LYS A 101 14.05 17.30 -25.86
CA LYS A 101 13.75 16.74 -24.54
C LYS A 101 12.88 17.73 -23.77
N PRO A 102 11.68 17.33 -23.29
CA PRO A 102 10.88 18.20 -22.45
C PRO A 102 11.66 18.50 -21.16
N ASN A 103 11.59 19.74 -20.69
CA ASN A 103 12.25 20.18 -19.46
C ASN A 103 11.50 19.66 -18.21
N ILE A 104 11.41 18.34 -18.09
CA ILE A 104 10.72 17.63 -17.01
C ILE A 104 11.78 16.90 -16.20
N ILE A 105 11.71 17.09 -14.89
CA ILE A 105 12.53 16.35 -13.92
C ILE A 105 11.60 15.37 -13.22
N GLY A 106 11.86 14.09 -13.45
CA GLY A 106 11.21 12.97 -12.76
C GLY A 106 12.15 12.40 -11.71
N LEU A 107 11.73 12.45 -10.46
CA LEU A 107 12.52 12.03 -9.31
C LEU A 107 11.83 10.92 -8.54
N VAL A 108 12.64 10.02 -7.97
CA VAL A 108 12.17 9.02 -7.03
C VAL A 108 12.75 9.20 -5.66
N LEU A 109 11.87 9.11 -4.66
CA LEU A 109 12.26 9.13 -3.27
C LEU A 109 12.14 7.73 -2.67
N SER A 110 13.18 7.34 -1.96
CA SER A 110 13.19 6.14 -1.13
C SER A 110 13.99 6.41 0.13
N SER A 111 14.02 5.42 1.03
CA SER A 111 14.74 5.56 2.30
C SER A 111 16.25 5.47 2.11
N ARG A 112 17.01 5.92 3.13
CA ARG A 112 18.48 5.92 3.10
C ARG A 112 19.06 4.53 2.80
N LYS A 113 18.39 3.46 3.24
CA LYS A 113 18.76 2.06 2.94
C LYS A 113 18.94 1.79 1.44
N ASN A 114 18.16 2.47 0.59
CA ASN A 114 18.13 2.27 -0.84
C ASN A 114 18.98 3.29 -1.61
N LEU A 115 19.38 4.42 -1.00
CA LEU A 115 20.11 5.51 -1.68
C LEU A 115 21.51 5.76 -1.10
N CYS A 116 21.88 5.13 0.02
CA CYS A 116 23.19 5.33 0.63
C CYS A 116 24.30 4.64 -0.17
N ILE A 117 25.34 5.41 -0.49
CA ILE A 117 26.54 4.94 -1.22
C ILE A 117 27.77 4.79 -0.32
N HIS A 118 27.68 5.15 0.97
CA HIS A 118 28.80 5.09 1.89
C HIS A 118 29.17 3.61 2.18
N PRO A 119 30.42 3.17 1.97
CA PRO A 119 30.79 1.75 1.95
C PRO A 119 30.60 1.02 3.29
N GLN A 120 30.65 1.74 4.41
CA GLN A 120 30.41 1.16 5.75
C GLN A 120 28.93 1.11 6.12
N VAL A 121 28.11 2.00 5.54
CA VAL A 121 26.69 2.14 5.89
C VAL A 121 25.84 1.31 4.94
N SER A 122 26.19 1.25 3.65
CA SER A 122 25.49 0.49 2.62
C SER A 122 25.50 -1.03 2.84
N LYS A 123 26.40 -1.56 3.69
CA LYS A 123 26.45 -3.00 4.01
C LYS A 123 25.37 -3.44 5.01
N GLU A 124 24.82 -2.51 5.76
CA GLU A 124 23.83 -2.80 6.79
C GLU A 124 22.46 -3.07 6.13
N ARG A 125 21.78 -4.13 6.59
CA ARG A 125 20.48 -4.55 6.04
C ARG A 125 19.30 -3.85 6.70
N GLU A 126 19.47 -3.42 7.94
CA GLU A 126 18.40 -2.79 8.72
C GLU A 126 18.40 -1.27 8.54
N GLY A 127 17.25 -0.71 8.16
CA GLY A 127 17.09 0.72 7.95
C GLY A 127 17.44 1.57 9.18
N LYS A 128 17.08 1.11 10.38
CA LYS A 128 17.35 1.83 11.64
C LYS A 128 18.85 2.02 11.90
N VAL A 129 19.64 0.98 11.61
CA VAL A 129 21.11 1.02 11.79
C VAL A 129 21.73 1.92 10.74
N VAL A 130 21.22 1.89 9.50
CA VAL A 130 21.63 2.79 8.42
C VAL A 130 21.38 4.26 8.80
N ASP A 131 20.22 4.56 9.34
CA ASP A 131 19.83 5.92 9.72
C ASP A 131 20.68 6.44 10.90
N GLY A 132 20.88 5.61 11.93
CA GLY A 132 21.73 5.94 13.08
C GLY A 132 23.20 6.17 12.70
N ARG A 133 23.78 5.30 11.85
CA ARG A 133 25.15 5.52 11.36
C ARG A 133 25.28 6.71 10.42
N CYS A 134 24.26 6.98 9.61
CA CYS A 134 24.26 8.18 8.78
C CYS A 134 24.24 9.44 9.65
N HIS A 135 23.43 9.44 10.71
CA HIS A 135 23.35 10.54 11.67
C HIS A 135 24.69 10.75 12.40
N SER A 136 25.32 9.68 12.88
CA SER A 136 26.63 9.76 13.56
C SER A 136 27.74 10.32 12.67
N LEU A 137 27.54 10.42 11.35
CA LEU A 137 28.50 10.98 10.39
C LEU A 137 28.09 12.34 9.83
N THR A 138 26.83 12.76 10.01
CA THR A 138 26.26 13.97 9.37
C THR A 138 25.70 14.99 10.35
N ALA A 139 25.62 14.67 11.64
CA ALA A 139 25.08 15.56 12.66
C ALA A 139 25.87 16.88 12.74
N SER A 140 25.16 18.00 12.93
CA SER A 140 25.74 19.35 12.92
C SER A 140 26.88 19.53 13.92
N TYR A 141 26.72 19.02 15.15
CA TYR A 141 27.75 19.09 16.19
C TYR A 141 28.98 18.23 15.89
N ILE A 142 28.82 17.14 15.11
CA ILE A 142 29.94 16.30 14.67
C ILE A 142 30.71 17.01 13.57
N ARG A 143 30.00 17.66 12.64
CA ARG A 143 30.60 18.50 11.60
C ARG A 143 31.36 19.69 12.18
N GLU A 144 30.82 20.32 13.22
CA GLU A 144 31.51 21.40 13.95
C GLU A 144 32.76 20.89 14.67
N LYS A 145 32.70 19.72 15.31
CA LYS A 145 33.87 19.07 15.92
C LYS A 145 34.93 18.72 14.88
N HIS A 146 34.54 18.19 13.72
CA HIS A 146 35.46 17.87 12.63
C HIS A 146 36.17 19.10 12.05
N ARG A 147 35.54 20.29 12.08
CA ARG A 147 36.21 21.55 11.70
C ARG A 147 37.35 21.93 12.65
N VAL A 148 37.31 21.44 13.89
CA VAL A 148 38.31 21.71 14.92
C VAL A 148 39.32 20.56 15.00
N ASP A 149 38.89 19.33 14.76
CA ASP A 149 39.66 18.10 14.88
C ASP A 149 39.41 17.19 13.66
N GLU A 150 40.41 17.08 12.77
CA GLU A 150 40.32 16.33 11.51
C GLU A 150 40.20 14.80 11.71
N ASP A 151 40.47 14.28 12.92
CA ASP A 151 40.37 12.85 13.22
C ASP A 151 38.92 12.36 13.41
N VAL A 152 37.95 13.27 13.53
CA VAL A 152 36.53 12.92 13.72
C VAL A 152 35.90 12.46 12.38
N PRO A 153 35.35 11.24 12.27
CA PRO A 153 34.85 10.74 11.00
C PRO A 153 33.59 11.48 10.53
N VAL A 154 33.63 12.01 9.31
CA VAL A 154 32.47 12.63 8.62
C VAL A 154 32.18 11.96 7.28
N CYS A 155 30.96 12.12 6.79
CA CYS A 155 30.58 11.61 5.48
C CYS A 155 31.09 12.51 4.34
N SER A 156 32.11 12.06 3.61
CA SER A 156 32.68 12.80 2.48
C SER A 156 31.64 13.17 1.40
N PHE A 157 30.68 12.28 1.15
CA PHE A 157 29.62 12.49 0.15
C PHE A 157 28.63 13.59 0.55
N TYR A 158 28.38 13.75 1.85
CA TYR A 158 27.49 14.79 2.34
C TYR A 158 28.19 16.16 2.32
N GLU A 159 29.45 16.23 2.74
CA GLU A 159 30.24 17.46 2.67
C GLU A 159 30.43 17.93 1.22
N GLY A 160 30.67 17.01 0.28
CA GLY A 160 30.72 17.33 -1.15
C GLY A 160 29.41 17.92 -1.67
N PHE A 161 28.28 17.36 -1.24
CA PHE A 161 26.95 17.89 -1.58
C PHE A 161 26.68 19.26 -0.96
N ASP A 162 27.06 19.48 0.30
CA ASP A 162 26.85 20.76 0.98
C ASP A 162 27.70 21.89 0.38
N ARG A 163 28.89 21.57 -0.15
CA ARG A 163 29.80 22.52 -0.80
C ARG A 163 29.34 22.91 -2.20
N ASP A 164 29.08 21.93 -3.07
CA ASP A 164 28.89 22.17 -4.52
C ASP A 164 27.46 21.83 -4.99
N GLY A 165 26.79 20.88 -4.32
CA GLY A 165 25.55 20.26 -4.79
C GLY A 165 24.28 21.13 -4.66
N ARG A 166 24.30 22.19 -3.84
CA ARG A 166 23.15 23.12 -3.71
C ARG A 166 23.01 24.04 -4.94
N GLU A 167 24.12 24.35 -5.60
CA GLU A 167 24.16 25.32 -6.72
C GLU A 167 23.89 24.66 -8.08
N ALA A 168 24.13 23.36 -8.20
CA ALA A 168 23.98 22.61 -9.44
C ALA A 168 22.71 21.73 -9.41
N PRO A 169 21.57 22.19 -9.96
CA PRO A 169 20.37 21.36 -10.06
C PRO A 169 20.58 20.20 -11.03
N LEU A 170 19.86 19.10 -10.80
CA LEU A 170 19.79 17.99 -11.74
C LEU A 170 19.28 18.48 -13.10
N GLY A 171 19.91 17.98 -14.17
CA GLY A 171 19.45 18.24 -15.53
C GLY A 171 18.05 17.67 -15.81
N PRO A 172 17.42 18.08 -16.92
CA PRO A 172 16.15 17.50 -17.33
C PRO A 172 16.32 16.01 -17.65
N GLY A 173 15.46 15.19 -17.04
CA GLY A 173 15.60 13.75 -17.08
C GLY A 173 14.77 13.04 -16.02
N VAL A 174 14.69 11.73 -16.15
CA VAL A 174 14.00 10.87 -15.19
C VAL A 174 15.03 9.95 -14.55
N TYR A 175 15.12 10.02 -13.23
CA TYR A 175 16.16 9.36 -12.45
C TYR A 175 15.58 8.20 -11.64
N ASN A 176 16.06 6.98 -11.91
CA ASN A 176 15.80 5.82 -11.05
C ASN A 176 16.67 5.88 -9.79
N LEU A 177 16.38 4.99 -8.83
CA LEU A 177 17.20 4.82 -7.64
C LEU A 177 18.66 4.50 -7.97
N ASP A 178 18.90 3.63 -8.95
CA ASP A 178 20.25 3.27 -9.36
C ASP A 178 20.94 4.37 -10.17
N ASP A 179 20.20 5.12 -10.99
CA ASP A 179 20.75 6.28 -11.71
C ASP A 179 21.21 7.36 -10.73
N LEU A 180 20.43 7.60 -9.66
CA LEU A 180 20.80 8.55 -8.61
C LEU A 180 22.06 8.12 -7.86
N LYS A 181 22.24 6.82 -7.61
CA LYS A 181 23.48 6.31 -7.00
C LYS A 181 24.67 6.49 -7.93
N GLN A 182 24.52 6.17 -9.21
CA GLN A 182 25.57 6.33 -10.22
C GLN A 182 25.99 7.81 -10.31
N TYR A 183 25.01 8.71 -10.40
CA TYR A 183 25.26 10.15 -10.40
C TYR A 183 25.96 10.63 -9.12
N GLY A 184 25.56 10.12 -7.95
CA GLY A 184 26.24 10.42 -6.69
C GLY A 184 27.67 9.90 -6.61
N HIS A 185 27.98 8.77 -7.26
CA HIS A 185 29.35 8.27 -7.38
C HIS A 185 30.21 9.14 -8.31
N GLU A 186 29.67 9.57 -9.44
CA GLU A 186 30.37 10.41 -10.42
C GLU A 186 30.70 11.79 -9.85
N MET A 187 29.73 12.42 -9.17
CA MET A 187 29.87 13.78 -8.63
C MET A 187 30.37 13.80 -7.18
N THR A 188 30.56 12.64 -6.54
CA THR A 188 30.88 12.50 -5.11
C THR A 188 29.86 13.17 -4.16
N TRP A 189 28.59 13.16 -4.55
CA TRP A 189 27.49 13.72 -3.76
C TRP A 189 26.63 12.64 -3.12
N CYS A 190 26.03 12.95 -1.97
CA CYS A 190 25.07 12.06 -1.34
C CYS A 190 23.76 12.01 -2.14
N PRO A 191 23.37 10.87 -2.73
CA PRO A 191 22.16 10.77 -3.55
C PRO A 191 20.88 11.06 -2.76
N TYR A 192 20.86 10.70 -1.47
CA TYR A 192 19.70 10.91 -0.60
C TYR A 192 19.39 12.40 -0.39
N PHE A 193 20.41 13.20 -0.06
CA PHE A 193 20.23 14.64 0.14
C PHE A 193 20.04 15.39 -1.17
N LEU A 194 20.68 14.93 -2.25
CA LEU A 194 20.44 15.42 -3.60
C LEU A 194 18.98 15.21 -4.03
N ALA A 195 18.45 14.01 -3.86
CA ALA A 195 17.05 13.70 -4.16
C ALA A 195 16.13 14.61 -3.33
N ARG A 196 16.40 14.77 -2.03
CA ARG A 196 15.60 15.64 -1.17
C ARG A 196 15.58 17.10 -1.64
N TYR A 197 16.75 17.69 -1.91
CA TYR A 197 16.83 19.07 -2.38
C TYR A 197 16.12 19.27 -3.73
N THR A 198 16.26 18.30 -4.63
CA THR A 198 15.66 18.35 -5.97
C THR A 198 14.15 18.14 -5.97
N ILE A 199 13.51 17.76 -4.85
CA ILE A 199 12.05 17.73 -4.72
C ILE A 199 11.44 19.07 -5.08
N THR A 200 12.05 20.18 -4.64
CA THR A 200 11.56 21.55 -4.88
C THR A 200 11.44 21.84 -6.39
N HIS A 201 12.47 21.48 -7.16
CA HIS A 201 12.58 21.70 -8.60
C HIS A 201 11.94 20.60 -9.47
N ALA A 202 11.69 19.41 -8.91
CA ALA A 202 11.11 18.29 -9.65
C ALA A 202 9.65 18.55 -10.03
N HIS A 203 9.29 18.16 -11.26
CA HIS A 203 7.93 18.26 -11.78
C HIS A 203 7.12 17.01 -11.45
N ILE A 204 7.77 15.85 -11.43
CA ILE A 204 7.16 14.56 -11.13
C ILE A 204 7.96 13.91 -10.00
N VAL A 205 7.28 13.57 -8.91
CA VAL A 205 7.91 12.90 -7.77
C VAL A 205 7.16 11.61 -7.48
N VAL A 206 7.87 10.48 -7.52
CA VAL A 206 7.32 9.15 -7.23
C VAL A 206 7.87 8.66 -5.90
N TYR A 207 6.99 8.33 -4.95
CA TYR A 207 7.39 7.80 -3.65
C TYR A 207 6.29 6.98 -2.98
N SER A 208 6.56 6.44 -1.78
CA SER A 208 5.61 5.56 -1.09
C SER A 208 4.55 6.32 -0.28
N TYR A 209 3.33 5.79 -0.11
CA TYR A 209 2.26 6.42 0.69
C TYR A 209 2.73 6.87 2.08
N HIS A 210 3.67 6.13 2.68
CA HIS A 210 4.19 6.42 4.01
C HIS A 210 4.81 7.82 4.12
N TYR A 211 5.42 8.34 3.06
CA TYR A 211 6.01 9.68 3.08
C TYR A 211 4.97 10.81 3.04
N LEU A 212 3.75 10.53 2.55
CA LEU A 212 2.67 11.52 2.46
C LEU A 212 1.71 11.46 3.65
N LEU A 213 1.43 10.25 4.15
CA LEU A 213 0.44 10.03 5.19
C LEU A 213 1.03 10.07 6.61
N ASP A 214 2.32 9.77 6.79
CA ASP A 214 2.94 9.94 8.11
C ASP A 214 3.14 11.43 8.36
N PRO A 215 2.46 12.05 9.35
CA PRO A 215 2.60 13.47 9.62
C PRO A 215 4.05 13.88 9.90
N LYS A 216 4.91 12.96 10.38
CA LYS A 216 6.34 13.23 10.61
C LYS A 216 7.12 13.58 9.39
N ILE A 217 6.96 12.73 8.38
CA ILE A 217 7.73 12.78 7.15
C ILE A 217 7.02 13.74 6.20
N ALA A 218 5.68 13.69 6.21
CA ALA A 218 4.84 14.58 5.46
C ALA A 218 5.13 16.03 5.82
N ASP A 219 5.30 16.47 7.07
CA ASP A 219 5.60 17.87 7.34
C ASP A 219 6.91 18.35 6.69
N VAL A 220 7.90 17.48 6.58
CA VAL A 220 9.19 17.79 5.96
C VAL A 220 9.05 17.89 4.45
N VAL A 221 8.48 16.87 3.82
CA VAL A 221 8.36 16.79 2.36
C VAL A 221 7.24 17.71 1.85
N SER A 222 6.12 17.73 2.55
CA SER A 222 4.94 18.50 2.17
C SER A 222 5.18 19.98 2.24
N LYS A 223 5.91 20.54 3.23
CA LYS A 223 6.21 21.99 3.30
C LYS A 223 6.79 22.54 2.00
N GLU A 224 7.60 21.74 1.30
CA GLU A 224 8.23 22.09 0.02
C GLU A 224 7.29 21.97 -1.19
N LEU A 225 6.11 21.37 -1.02
CA LEU A 225 5.12 21.14 -2.08
C LEU A 225 4.06 22.25 -2.14
N THR A 226 3.79 22.71 -3.36
CA THR A 226 2.79 23.74 -3.68
C THR A 226 1.37 23.17 -3.64
N LYS A 227 0.38 24.02 -3.32
CA LYS A 227 -1.04 23.62 -3.29
C LYS A 227 -1.59 23.23 -4.67
N SER A 228 -1.00 23.76 -5.74
CA SER A 228 -1.29 23.45 -7.15
C SER A 228 -0.70 22.11 -7.63
N SER A 229 -0.49 21.16 -6.70
CA SER A 229 0.02 19.83 -7.02
C SER A 229 -1.14 18.84 -7.14
N VAL A 230 -1.02 17.90 -8.07
CA VAL A 230 -1.93 16.76 -8.21
C VAL A 230 -1.31 15.56 -7.51
N VAL A 231 -2.05 14.94 -6.59
CA VAL A 231 -1.62 13.72 -5.90
C VAL A 231 -2.37 12.53 -6.47
N VAL A 232 -1.64 11.47 -6.79
CA VAL A 232 -2.19 10.22 -7.28
C VAL A 232 -1.84 9.12 -6.28
N PHE A 233 -2.85 8.50 -5.71
CA PHE A 233 -2.73 7.25 -4.96
C PHE A 233 -3.06 6.10 -5.91
N ASP A 234 -2.03 5.41 -6.41
CA ASP A 234 -2.22 4.12 -7.07
C ASP A 234 -2.55 3.04 -6.05
N GLU A 235 -2.99 1.85 -6.45
CA GLU A 235 -3.29 0.68 -5.61
C GLU A 235 -3.85 0.97 -4.20
N ALA A 236 -4.72 1.98 -4.13
CA ALA A 236 -5.21 2.60 -2.91
C ALA A 236 -6.26 1.78 -2.14
N HIS A 237 -6.41 0.50 -2.48
CA HIS A 237 -7.37 -0.38 -1.84
C HIS A 237 -7.10 -0.51 -0.34
N ASN A 238 -5.84 -0.35 0.10
CA ASN A 238 -5.47 -0.49 1.50
C ASN A 238 -5.33 0.81 2.29
N ILE A 239 -5.69 2.01 1.80
CA ILE A 239 -5.48 3.27 2.56
C ILE A 239 -5.94 3.18 4.04
N ASP A 240 -7.04 2.47 4.32
CA ASP A 240 -7.56 2.23 5.67
C ASP A 240 -6.72 1.31 6.55
N ASP A 241 -6.20 0.22 5.97
CA ASP A 241 -5.39 -0.78 6.68
C ASP A 241 -3.93 -0.41 6.64
N ASP A 242 -3.49 0.28 5.61
CA ASP A 242 -2.25 1.00 5.57
C ASP A 242 -2.30 2.16 6.54
N ALA A 243 -3.42 2.82 6.86
CA ALA A 243 -3.46 3.77 7.98
C ALA A 243 -3.25 3.07 9.34
N LYS A 244 -3.69 1.82 9.49
CA LYS A 244 -3.52 1.00 10.70
C LYS A 244 -2.17 0.31 10.82
N LYS A 245 -1.71 -0.34 9.74
CA LYS A 245 -0.34 -0.80 9.55
C LYS A 245 0.58 0.40 9.55
N LEU A 246 0.17 1.59 9.10
CA LEU A 246 0.89 2.85 9.30
C LEU A 246 0.81 3.24 10.74
N THR A 247 -0.25 2.97 11.51
CA THR A 247 -0.32 3.28 12.95
C THR A 247 0.47 2.25 13.79
N GLU A 248 0.61 1.01 13.33
CA GLU A 248 1.31 -0.12 13.96
C GLU A 248 2.77 -0.21 13.52
N GLU A 249 3.06 0.01 12.25
CA GLU A 249 4.37 0.41 11.75
C GLU A 249 4.70 1.78 12.27
N TYR A 250 3.77 2.71 12.46
CA TYR A 250 3.99 3.91 13.27
C TYR A 250 4.28 3.50 14.68
N GLN A 251 3.69 2.47 15.30
CA GLN A 251 4.14 2.00 16.61
C GLN A 251 5.55 1.38 16.56
N ARG A 252 5.92 0.64 15.50
CA ARG A 252 7.29 0.11 15.26
C ARG A 252 8.30 1.18 14.79
N LEU A 253 7.79 2.28 14.23
CA LEU A 253 8.40 3.56 13.84
C LEU A 253 8.15 4.60 14.94
N VAL A 254 7.54 4.23 16.06
CA VAL A 254 7.46 4.96 17.33
C VAL A 254 8.56 4.35 18.20
N ASP A 255 8.77 3.04 18.08
CA ASP A 255 10.04 2.36 18.32
C ASP A 255 11.12 2.66 17.26
N GLY A 256 10.75 3.29 16.14
CA GLY A 256 11.64 3.85 15.12
C GLY A 256 11.54 5.38 15.04
N LEU A 257 10.88 6.03 16.00
CA LEU A 257 10.73 7.49 16.06
C LEU A 257 11.99 8.18 16.55
N LYS A 258 13.05 7.38 16.68
CA LYS A 258 14.43 7.80 16.59
C LYS A 258 14.70 8.57 15.30
N ASP A 259 14.04 8.25 14.18
CA ASP A 259 14.56 8.67 12.86
C ASP A 259 13.89 9.93 12.27
N ALA A 260 12.70 10.34 12.74
CA ALA A 260 12.07 11.57 12.29
C ALA A 260 12.56 12.84 13.03
N SER A 261 13.16 12.69 14.22
CA SER A 261 14.02 13.75 14.79
C SER A 261 15.32 13.90 13.98
N VAL A 262 15.84 12.80 13.43
CA VAL A 262 17.09 12.75 12.65
C VAL A 262 16.93 13.34 11.23
N ALA A 263 15.72 13.39 10.65
CA ALA A 263 15.50 14.08 9.37
C ALA A 263 15.47 15.63 9.46
N ARG A 264 15.39 16.17 10.69
CA ARG A 264 15.22 17.61 10.98
C ARG A 264 16.52 18.38 11.22
N GLU A 265 17.65 17.72 11.07
CA GLU A 265 18.93 18.26 11.53
C GLU A 265 19.73 18.98 10.44
N THR A 266 19.28 18.93 9.18
CA THR A 266 20.00 19.57 8.08
C THR A 266 19.45 20.91 7.62
N ASP A 267 18.27 21.34 8.07
CA ASP A 267 17.78 22.69 7.76
C ASP A 267 17.03 23.36 8.93
N VAL A 268 17.22 24.67 8.95
CA VAL A 268 16.77 25.67 9.91
C VAL A 268 15.27 25.54 10.25
N VAL A 269 14.98 25.48 11.56
CA VAL A 269 13.68 25.81 12.19
C VAL A 269 12.48 24.98 11.68
N LEU A 270 12.02 23.96 12.44
CA LEU A 270 10.60 23.80 12.86
C LEU A 270 10.16 22.38 13.34
N SER A 271 9.31 22.46 14.37
CA SER A 271 8.06 21.75 14.71
C SER A 271 7.99 20.22 14.82
N ASN A 272 7.58 19.75 16.01
CA ASN A 272 7.10 18.41 16.30
C ASN A 272 5.79 18.10 15.53
N PRO A 273 5.68 16.99 14.76
CA PRO A 273 4.67 16.81 13.71
C PRO A 273 3.39 16.13 14.22
N VAL A 274 3.33 15.78 15.50
CA VAL A 274 2.17 15.13 16.11
C VAL A 274 1.08 16.16 16.44
N LEU A 275 1.42 17.44 16.38
CA LEU A 275 0.57 18.55 16.79
C LEU A 275 0.16 19.36 15.56
N PRO A 276 -1.13 19.76 15.45
CA PRO A 276 -1.55 20.76 14.47
C PRO A 276 -0.68 22.02 14.57
N ASP A 277 -0.42 22.68 13.44
CA ASP A 277 0.40 23.91 13.36
C ASP A 277 -0.02 25.01 14.36
N GLU A 278 -1.31 25.07 14.70
CA GLU A 278 -1.89 26.02 15.67
C GLU A 278 -1.36 25.84 17.10
N VAL A 279 -0.85 24.65 17.43
CA VAL A 279 -0.35 24.30 18.77
C VAL A 279 1.10 24.70 18.96
N LEU A 280 1.87 24.67 17.86
CA LEU A 280 3.31 24.88 17.86
C LEU A 280 3.68 26.34 18.15
N GLN A 281 2.72 27.25 18.13
CA GLN A 281 2.88 28.65 18.51
C GLN A 281 2.72 28.90 20.01
N GLU A 282 2.29 27.89 20.79
CA GLU A 282 2.13 28.02 22.24
C GLU A 282 3.45 27.84 22.98
N ALA A 283 3.72 28.71 23.97
CA ALA A 283 4.90 28.59 24.82
C ALA A 283 4.87 27.32 25.67
N VAL A 284 6.02 26.64 25.75
CA VAL A 284 6.23 25.47 26.60
C VAL A 284 5.89 25.80 28.07
N PRO A 285 5.05 25.01 28.75
CA PRO A 285 4.69 25.24 30.15
C PRO A 285 5.89 25.31 31.10
N GLY A 286 5.85 26.22 32.07
CA GLY A 286 6.95 26.44 33.02
C GLY A 286 7.38 25.21 33.82
N ASN A 287 6.45 24.27 34.08
CA ASN A 287 6.69 23.06 34.88
C ASN A 287 7.68 22.07 34.25
N ILE A 288 7.86 22.10 32.93
CA ILE A 288 8.75 21.19 32.19
C ILE A 288 10.00 21.90 31.63
N ARG A 289 10.23 23.15 32.06
CA ARG A 289 11.32 23.98 31.54
C ARG A 289 12.70 23.51 32.03
N THR A 290 12.83 23.07 33.29
CA THR A 290 14.09 22.50 33.79
C THR A 290 14.18 21.01 33.47
N ALA A 291 15.38 20.53 33.13
CA ALA A 291 15.60 19.13 32.77
C ALA A 291 15.28 18.18 33.94
N GLU A 292 15.62 18.57 35.17
CA GLU A 292 15.35 17.78 36.37
C GLU A 292 13.85 17.59 36.63
N HIS A 293 13.05 18.66 36.50
CA HIS A 293 11.60 18.58 36.65
C HIS A 293 10.98 17.73 35.54
N PHE A 294 11.50 17.82 34.31
CA PHE A 294 11.04 16.98 33.20
C PHE A 294 11.34 15.49 33.44
N VAL A 295 12.52 15.13 33.94
CA VAL A 295 12.84 13.74 34.29
C VAL A 295 11.96 13.26 35.45
N GLY A 296 11.73 14.10 36.47
CA GLY A 296 10.81 13.79 37.56
C GLY A 296 9.37 13.57 37.08
N PHE A 297 8.91 14.41 36.13
CA PHE A 297 7.62 14.29 35.47
C PHE A 297 7.50 12.97 34.69
N LEU A 298 8.50 12.62 33.87
CA LEU A 298 8.51 11.37 33.12
C LEU A 298 8.49 10.16 34.03
N LYS A 299 9.27 10.15 35.12
CA LYS A 299 9.25 9.07 36.11
C LYS A 299 7.86 8.83 36.68
N ARG A 300 7.13 9.91 37.04
CA ARG A 300 5.75 9.81 37.54
C ARG A 300 4.80 9.23 36.48
N PHE A 301 4.92 9.66 35.24
CA PHE A 301 4.09 9.16 34.15
C PHE A 301 4.38 7.68 33.83
N VAL A 302 5.65 7.27 33.83
CA VAL A 302 6.06 5.87 33.63
C VAL A 302 5.52 4.98 34.75
N GLU A 303 5.58 5.43 36.00
CA GLU A 303 5.07 4.65 37.13
C GLU A 303 3.54 4.48 37.08
N TYR A 304 2.84 5.50 36.59
CA TYR A 304 1.41 5.40 36.29
C TYR A 304 1.11 4.36 35.20
N LEU A 305 1.87 4.35 34.10
CA LEU A 305 1.72 3.35 33.05
C LEU A 305 1.98 1.93 33.58
N LYS A 306 3.03 1.74 34.39
CA LYS A 306 3.31 0.45 35.04
C LYS A 306 2.16 0.00 35.95
N THR A 307 1.57 0.94 36.70
CA THR A 307 0.41 0.65 37.56
C THR A 307 -0.79 0.21 36.72
N ARG A 308 -0.99 0.79 35.53
CA ARG A 308 -2.05 0.40 34.60
C ARG A 308 -1.82 -0.94 33.92
N LEU A 309 -0.58 -1.28 33.60
CA LEU A 309 -0.23 -2.56 32.98
C LEU A 309 -0.35 -3.76 33.94
N ARG A 310 -0.49 -3.54 35.25
CA ARG A 310 -0.68 -4.60 36.26
C ARG A 310 -2.11 -5.13 36.35
N VAL A 311 -3.05 -4.59 35.57
CA VAL A 311 -4.44 -5.05 35.59
C VAL A 311 -4.54 -6.46 34.99
N GLN A 312 -5.32 -7.35 35.59
CA GLN A 312 -5.45 -8.75 35.17
C GLN A 312 -6.58 -9.02 34.17
N HIS A 313 -7.44 -8.03 33.93
CA HIS A 313 -8.52 -8.12 32.96
C HIS A 313 -8.31 -7.12 31.82
N VAL A 314 -8.89 -7.42 30.65
CA VAL A 314 -8.85 -6.51 29.51
C VAL A 314 -9.66 -5.25 29.84
N VAL A 315 -9.07 -4.08 29.60
CA VAL A 315 -9.71 -2.78 29.84
C VAL A 315 -9.73 -1.98 28.55
N GLN A 316 -10.91 -1.47 28.19
CA GLN A 316 -11.09 -0.51 27.09
C GLN A 316 -11.49 0.84 27.67
N GLU A 317 -10.72 1.89 27.37
CA GLU A 317 -10.95 3.25 27.85
C GLU A 317 -10.86 4.27 26.70
N THR A 318 -11.60 5.36 26.81
CA THR A 318 -11.41 6.52 25.93
C THR A 318 -10.21 7.35 26.39
N PRO A 319 -9.49 8.05 25.49
CA PRO A 319 -8.38 8.93 25.86
C PRO A 319 -8.78 10.00 26.89
N ALA A 320 -10.01 10.51 26.81
CA ALA A 320 -10.54 11.47 27.77
C ALA A 320 -10.69 10.86 29.18
N GLY A 321 -11.17 9.62 29.29
CA GLY A 321 -11.21 8.87 30.55
C GLY A 321 -9.81 8.66 31.12
N PHE A 322 -8.87 8.24 30.28
CA PHE A 322 -7.48 8.05 30.67
C PHE A 322 -6.82 9.34 31.19
N LEU A 323 -7.02 10.47 30.51
CA LEU A 323 -6.49 11.78 30.93
C LEU A 323 -7.08 12.24 32.26
N LYS A 324 -8.38 11.99 32.50
CA LYS A 324 -9.04 12.29 33.77
C LYS A 324 -8.42 11.50 34.91
N ASP A 325 -8.14 10.22 34.68
CA ASP A 325 -7.52 9.36 35.68
C ASP A 325 -6.05 9.70 35.94
N VAL A 326 -5.30 10.11 34.90
CA VAL A 326 -3.94 10.64 35.05
C VAL A 326 -3.93 11.90 35.93
N ALA A 327 -4.87 12.82 35.68
CA ALA A 327 -5.00 14.04 36.48
C ALA A 327 -5.36 13.74 37.94
N GLN A 328 -6.22 12.74 38.19
CA GLN A 328 -6.63 12.37 39.55
C GLN A 328 -5.55 11.62 40.34
N LYS A 329 -4.84 10.66 39.71
CA LYS A 329 -3.88 9.78 40.41
C LYS A 329 -2.47 10.36 40.49
N VAL A 330 -2.05 11.11 39.47
CA VAL A 330 -0.65 11.56 39.31
C VAL A 330 -0.54 13.09 39.36
N CYS A 331 -1.67 13.81 39.38
CA CYS A 331 -1.73 15.28 39.35
C CYS A 331 -1.00 15.87 38.14
N ILE A 332 -1.08 15.18 36.98
CA ILE A 332 -0.52 15.65 35.72
C ILE A 332 -1.65 16.27 34.88
N GLU A 333 -1.46 17.52 34.48
CA GLU A 333 -2.38 18.23 33.59
C GLU A 333 -2.20 17.82 32.13
N ARG A 334 -3.24 18.06 31.32
CA ARG A 334 -3.24 17.78 29.87
C ARG A 334 -2.18 18.58 29.11
N LYS A 335 -1.95 19.84 29.47
CA LYS A 335 -1.09 20.75 28.70
C LYS A 335 0.39 20.33 28.72
N PRO A 336 1.03 20.00 29.86
CA PRO A 336 2.39 19.46 29.88
C PRO A 336 2.57 18.17 29.07
N LEU A 337 1.58 17.26 29.08
CA LEU A 337 1.63 16.00 28.30
C LEU A 337 1.75 16.24 26.79
N ARG A 338 1.16 17.34 26.29
CA ARG A 338 1.17 17.73 24.89
C ARG A 338 2.56 18.08 24.36
N PHE A 339 3.42 18.66 25.20
CA PHE A 339 4.76 19.11 24.80
C PHE A 339 5.87 18.11 25.16
N CYS A 340 5.52 16.90 25.64
CA CYS A 340 6.49 15.94 26.14
C CYS A 340 7.47 15.44 25.07
N ALA A 341 6.97 15.11 23.88
CA ALA A 341 7.81 14.62 22.79
C ALA A 341 8.79 15.71 22.30
N GLU A 342 8.33 16.95 22.18
CA GLU A 342 9.18 18.07 21.76
C GLU A 342 10.25 18.39 22.81
N ARG A 343 9.87 18.36 24.10
CA ARG A 343 10.83 18.61 25.18
C ARG A 343 11.92 17.56 25.24
N LEU A 344 11.57 16.28 25.08
CA LEU A 344 12.55 15.20 25.04
C LEU A 344 13.49 15.36 23.84
N ALA A 345 12.96 15.63 22.65
CA ALA A 345 13.78 15.86 21.45
C ALA A 345 14.75 17.03 21.64
N SER A 346 14.28 18.14 22.22
CA SER A 346 15.14 19.27 22.56
C SER A 346 16.23 18.91 23.56
N LEU A 347 15.94 18.05 24.53
CA LEU A 347 16.88 17.63 25.58
C LEU A 347 17.96 16.71 24.99
N LEU A 348 17.56 15.72 24.18
CA LEU A 348 18.50 14.83 23.51
C LEU A 348 19.47 15.61 22.61
N ARG A 349 18.98 16.63 21.90
CA ARG A 349 19.82 17.53 21.10
C ARG A 349 20.83 18.30 21.97
N THR A 350 20.41 18.82 23.13
CA THR A 350 21.33 19.55 24.02
C THR A 350 22.38 18.66 24.68
N LEU A 351 22.12 17.35 24.79
CA LEU A 351 23.06 16.39 25.36
C LEU A 351 24.02 15.79 24.32
N GLU A 352 23.91 16.14 23.04
CA GLU A 352 24.79 15.68 21.96
C GLU A 352 24.95 14.15 21.89
N ILE A 353 23.89 13.41 22.21
CA ILE A 353 23.93 11.94 22.21
C ILE A 353 23.86 11.44 20.76
N ALA A 354 24.96 10.85 20.29
CA ALA A 354 25.08 10.33 18.93
C ALA A 354 24.29 9.03 18.70
N ASP A 355 24.18 8.17 19.72
CA ASP A 355 23.42 6.93 19.60
C ASP A 355 22.04 7.06 20.28
N GLN A 356 21.03 7.36 19.48
CA GLN A 356 19.65 7.47 19.94
C GLN A 356 18.98 6.09 20.06
N THR A 357 19.67 4.99 19.73
CA THR A 357 19.06 3.65 19.78
C THR A 357 18.66 3.22 21.19
N ASP A 358 19.40 3.63 22.20
CA ASP A 358 19.12 3.32 23.61
C ASP A 358 17.88 4.04 24.17
N PHE A 359 17.51 5.19 23.59
CA PHE A 359 16.41 6.04 24.07
C PHE A 359 15.04 5.72 23.44
N SER A 360 14.94 4.66 22.61
CA SER A 360 13.70 4.21 21.94
C SER A 360 12.48 4.20 22.86
N PRO A 361 12.54 3.52 24.02
CA PRO A 361 11.34 3.31 24.81
C PRO A 361 10.83 4.62 25.43
N LEU A 362 11.75 5.53 25.75
CA LEU A 362 11.41 6.84 26.29
C LEU A 362 10.74 7.73 25.24
N VAL A 363 11.28 7.71 24.01
CA VAL A 363 10.66 8.39 22.87
C VAL A 363 9.24 7.88 22.65
N LEU A 364 9.02 6.56 22.65
CA LEU A 364 7.69 5.96 22.52
C LEU A 364 6.71 6.45 23.58
N ILE A 365 7.14 6.47 24.84
CA ILE A 365 6.30 6.92 25.95
C ILE A 365 5.93 8.41 25.82
N THR A 366 6.87 9.25 25.39
CA THR A 366 6.58 10.69 25.18
C THR A 366 5.67 10.95 23.98
N HIS A 367 5.77 10.14 22.93
CA HIS A 367 4.82 10.19 21.81
C HIS A 367 3.43 9.74 22.22
N LEU A 368 3.32 8.65 22.98
CA LEU A 368 2.05 8.21 23.56
C LEU A 368 1.42 9.34 24.40
N ALA A 369 2.18 9.99 25.29
CA ALA A 369 1.71 11.11 26.08
C ALA A 369 1.19 12.28 25.22
N THR A 370 1.90 12.60 24.14
CA THR A 370 1.54 13.67 23.21
C THR A 370 0.28 13.33 22.42
N LEU A 371 0.14 12.08 21.97
CA LEU A 371 -1.02 11.62 21.20
C LEU A 371 -2.28 11.58 22.06
N VAL A 372 -2.18 10.99 23.25
CA VAL A 372 -3.31 10.88 24.20
C VAL A 372 -3.82 12.26 24.62
N SER A 373 -2.93 13.24 24.78
CA SER A 373 -3.31 14.62 25.11
C SER A 373 -3.88 15.41 23.94
N THR A 374 -3.49 15.08 22.70
CA THR A 374 -3.92 15.79 21.49
C THR A 374 -5.24 15.26 20.97
N TYR A 375 -5.33 13.95 20.75
CA TYR A 375 -6.47 13.31 20.12
C TYR A 375 -7.42 12.71 21.16
N THR A 376 -8.56 13.37 21.36
CA THR A 376 -9.59 12.94 22.31
C THR A 376 -10.76 12.19 21.68
N LYS A 377 -10.93 12.32 20.35
CA LYS A 377 -11.97 11.67 19.54
C LYS A 377 -11.32 10.73 18.53
N GLY A 378 -11.98 9.62 18.21
CA GLY A 378 -11.51 8.67 17.19
C GLY A 378 -10.38 7.73 17.62
N PHE A 379 -9.93 7.78 18.87
CA PHE A 379 -8.91 6.89 19.42
C PHE A 379 -9.46 6.11 20.62
N THR A 380 -8.90 4.92 20.84
CA THR A 380 -9.20 4.08 22.01
C THR A 380 -7.90 3.57 22.62
N ILE A 381 -7.89 3.42 23.94
CA ILE A 381 -6.84 2.74 24.68
C ILE A 381 -7.38 1.36 25.07
N ILE A 382 -6.65 0.30 24.71
CA ILE A 382 -6.97 -1.08 25.06
C ILE A 382 -5.76 -1.64 25.81
N VAL A 383 -5.99 -2.17 27.02
CA VAL A 383 -4.95 -2.85 27.80
C VAL A 383 -5.27 -4.34 27.80
N GLU A 384 -4.39 -5.14 27.25
CA GLU A 384 -4.49 -6.60 27.16
C GLU A 384 -3.41 -7.23 28.05
N PRO A 385 -3.78 -7.94 29.14
CA PRO A 385 -2.80 -8.51 30.07
C PRO A 385 -2.13 -9.80 29.57
N PHE A 386 -2.78 -10.49 28.62
CA PHE A 386 -2.34 -11.76 28.06
C PHE A 386 -2.35 -11.66 26.55
N ASP A 387 -1.43 -12.35 25.89
CA ASP A 387 -1.44 -12.49 24.44
C ASP A 387 -2.49 -13.54 24.02
N ASP A 388 -3.14 -13.32 22.88
CA ASP A 388 -4.20 -14.19 22.35
C ASP A 388 -3.69 -15.63 22.12
N LYS A 389 -2.39 -15.78 21.78
CA LYS A 389 -1.75 -17.07 21.52
C LYS A 389 -1.34 -17.83 22.78
N THR A 390 -1.05 -17.11 23.87
CA THR A 390 -0.54 -17.67 25.13
C THR A 390 -1.29 -17.07 26.32
N PRO A 391 -2.55 -17.51 26.58
CA PRO A 391 -3.41 -16.91 27.60
C PRO A 391 -2.90 -17.09 29.03
N THR A 392 -1.90 -17.94 29.25
CA THR A 392 -1.30 -18.23 30.57
C THR A 392 -0.02 -17.43 30.83
N VAL A 393 0.59 -16.85 29.80
CA VAL A 393 1.83 -16.08 29.95
C VAL A 393 1.47 -14.61 30.09
N SER A 394 1.76 -14.03 31.25
CA SER A 394 1.54 -12.60 31.51
C SER A 394 2.45 -11.77 30.60
N ASN A 395 1.86 -11.12 29.60
CA ASN A 395 2.53 -10.19 28.70
C ASN A 395 1.62 -8.96 28.50
N PRO A 396 1.60 -8.01 29.44
CA PRO A 396 0.67 -6.90 29.38
C PRO A 396 1.08 -5.91 28.28
N LEU A 397 0.17 -5.71 27.32
CA LEU A 397 0.29 -4.81 26.20
C LEU A 397 -0.75 -3.69 26.30
N LEU A 398 -0.33 -2.46 26.00
CA LEU A 398 -1.21 -1.32 25.89
C LEU A 398 -1.24 -0.87 24.43
N HIS A 399 -2.40 -1.01 23.81
CA HIS A 399 -2.68 -0.55 22.45
C HIS A 399 -3.33 0.82 22.51
N PHE A 400 -2.65 1.81 21.92
CA PHE A 400 -3.28 3.09 21.58
C PHE A 400 -3.64 3.06 20.10
N SER A 401 -4.90 2.74 19.80
CA SER A 401 -5.36 2.48 18.43
C SER A 401 -6.20 3.63 17.90
N CYS A 402 -5.84 4.12 16.72
CA CYS A 402 -6.71 5.00 15.93
C CYS A 402 -7.84 4.18 15.30
N LEU A 403 -9.07 4.60 15.51
CA LEU A 403 -10.27 4.02 14.90
C LEU A 403 -10.71 4.79 13.66
N ASP A 404 -10.31 6.06 13.57
CA ASP A 404 -10.69 6.98 12.52
C ASP A 404 -9.60 7.11 11.46
N SER A 405 -9.88 6.62 10.25
CA SER A 405 -8.96 6.69 9.11
C SER A 405 -8.95 8.09 8.46
N SER A 406 -9.99 8.91 8.65
CA SER A 406 -10.10 10.26 8.06
C SER A 406 -9.03 11.22 8.60
N LEU A 407 -8.64 11.08 9.86
CA LEU A 407 -7.69 11.99 10.52
C LEU A 407 -6.32 12.03 9.85
N ALA A 408 -5.86 10.91 9.28
CA ALA A 408 -4.57 10.83 8.62
C ALA A 408 -4.58 11.47 7.22
N ILE A 409 -5.70 11.36 6.50
CA ILE A 409 -5.79 11.83 5.10
C ILE A 409 -6.35 13.25 4.98
N LYS A 410 -7.04 13.75 6.01
CA LYS A 410 -7.61 15.11 6.01
C LYS A 410 -6.62 16.22 5.63
N PRO A 411 -5.37 16.26 6.16
CA PRO A 411 -4.40 17.27 5.73
C PRO A 411 -4.04 17.18 4.24
N VAL A 412 -4.11 15.99 3.65
CA VAL A 412 -3.85 15.77 2.22
C VAL A 412 -4.97 16.40 1.39
N PHE A 413 -6.23 16.13 1.74
CA PHE A 413 -7.38 16.73 1.06
C PHE A 413 -7.45 18.25 1.22
N ASP A 414 -7.13 18.78 2.41
CA ASP A 414 -7.14 20.23 2.67
C ASP A 414 -5.99 20.97 1.95
N ARG A 415 -4.86 20.29 1.71
CA ARG A 415 -3.66 20.92 1.14
C ARG A 415 -3.61 20.87 -0.38
N PHE A 416 -3.97 19.74 -0.98
CA PHE A 416 -3.80 19.50 -2.41
C PHE A 416 -5.08 19.79 -3.18
N GLN A 417 -4.93 20.45 -4.33
CA GLN A 417 -6.05 20.82 -5.18
C GLN A 417 -6.84 19.60 -5.70
N THR A 418 -6.14 18.57 -6.19
CA THR A 418 -6.77 17.36 -6.71
C THR A 418 -6.03 16.14 -6.19
N VAL A 419 -6.81 15.20 -5.64
CA VAL A 419 -6.33 13.90 -5.17
C VAL A 419 -7.07 12.84 -5.96
N VAL A 420 -6.33 11.99 -6.65
CA VAL A 420 -6.85 10.91 -7.48
C VAL A 420 -6.56 9.60 -6.77
N ILE A 421 -7.61 8.89 -6.36
CA ILE A 421 -7.52 7.57 -5.75
C ILE A 421 -7.87 6.56 -6.84
N THR A 422 -6.90 5.73 -7.23
CA THR A 422 -7.06 4.74 -8.28
C THR A 422 -6.59 3.35 -7.82
N SER A 423 -7.35 2.32 -8.14
CA SER A 423 -6.96 0.91 -8.00
C SER A 423 -7.94 0.04 -8.79
N GLY A 424 -7.58 -1.22 -9.05
CA GLY A 424 -8.42 -2.13 -9.85
C GLY A 424 -9.39 -3.00 -9.10
N THR A 425 -9.44 -2.84 -7.78
CA THR A 425 -10.30 -3.65 -6.90
C THR A 425 -11.01 -2.79 -5.85
N LEU A 426 -11.30 -1.51 -6.17
CA LEU A 426 -12.03 -0.58 -5.30
C LEU A 426 -13.54 -0.84 -5.36
N SER A 427 -13.99 -2.03 -4.94
CA SER A 427 -15.42 -2.34 -4.89
C SER A 427 -15.90 -2.61 -3.46
N PRO A 428 -17.02 -2.02 -3.01
CA PRO A 428 -17.83 -0.97 -3.64
C PRO A 428 -17.27 0.44 -3.37
N LEU A 429 -17.45 1.34 -4.34
CA LEU A 429 -16.92 2.71 -4.31
C LEU A 429 -17.55 3.59 -3.21
N ASP A 430 -18.82 3.36 -2.87
CA ASP A 430 -19.57 4.15 -1.88
C ASP A 430 -19.00 4.11 -0.46
N MET A 431 -18.19 3.09 -0.14
CA MET A 431 -17.62 2.92 1.20
C MET A 431 -16.45 3.88 1.46
N TYR A 432 -15.61 4.16 0.47
CA TYR A 432 -14.42 5.00 0.65
C TYR A 432 -14.74 6.45 1.05
N PRO A 433 -15.69 7.15 0.40
CA PRO A 433 -16.10 8.50 0.82
C PRO A 433 -16.60 8.54 2.27
N LYS A 434 -17.32 7.50 2.70
CA LYS A 434 -17.87 7.41 4.06
C LYS A 434 -16.79 7.16 5.11
N ILE A 435 -15.78 6.35 4.80
CA ILE A 435 -14.71 6.01 5.76
C ILE A 435 -13.67 7.12 5.87
N LEU A 436 -13.33 7.76 4.73
CA LEU A 436 -12.30 8.79 4.65
C LEU A 436 -12.86 10.22 4.83
N ASP A 437 -14.18 10.37 5.00
CA ASP A 437 -14.90 11.65 5.19
C ASP A 437 -14.56 12.70 4.11
N PHE A 438 -14.66 12.31 2.84
CA PHE A 438 -14.43 13.20 1.71
C PHE A 438 -15.50 13.05 0.63
N HIS A 439 -15.68 14.10 -0.16
CA HIS A 439 -16.67 14.15 -1.24
C HIS A 439 -15.94 14.18 -2.59
N PRO A 440 -15.88 13.06 -3.33
CA PRO A 440 -15.31 13.06 -4.66
C PRO A 440 -16.23 13.77 -5.65
N VAL A 441 -15.64 14.48 -6.62
CA VAL A 441 -16.38 15.05 -7.76
C VAL A 441 -16.73 13.95 -8.76
N ILE A 442 -15.82 12.98 -8.93
CA ILE A 442 -15.99 11.86 -9.85
C ILE A 442 -15.81 10.56 -9.08
N MET A 443 -16.79 9.68 -9.26
CA MET A 443 -16.76 8.31 -8.79
C MET A 443 -17.13 7.41 -9.97
N SER A 444 -16.15 6.75 -10.57
CA SER A 444 -16.40 5.90 -11.74
C SER A 444 -15.74 4.53 -11.60
N SER A 445 -16.42 3.52 -12.14
CA SER A 445 -15.94 2.15 -12.24
C SER A 445 -15.93 1.75 -13.69
N PHE A 446 -14.77 1.37 -14.21
CA PHE A 446 -14.60 0.97 -15.59
C PHE A 446 -14.68 -0.55 -15.73
N THR A 447 -15.40 -1.01 -16.75
CA THR A 447 -15.49 -2.42 -17.10
C THR A 447 -14.50 -2.75 -18.21
N MET A 448 -14.04 -4.00 -18.24
CA MET A 448 -13.02 -4.40 -19.21
C MET A 448 -13.69 -4.85 -20.51
N THR A 449 -13.44 -4.13 -21.60
CA THR A 449 -13.95 -4.53 -22.91
C THR A 449 -13.04 -5.61 -23.50
N LEU A 450 -13.58 -6.83 -23.57
CA LEU A 450 -12.88 -8.03 -24.01
C LEU A 450 -13.38 -8.52 -25.37
N ALA A 451 -12.46 -8.74 -26.32
CA ALA A 451 -12.77 -9.41 -27.59
C ALA A 451 -12.99 -10.92 -27.42
N ARG A 452 -12.39 -11.52 -26.38
CA ARG A 452 -12.55 -12.93 -25.98
C ARG A 452 -12.72 -13.00 -24.46
N PRO A 453 -13.47 -13.96 -23.89
CA PRO A 453 -13.58 -14.09 -22.44
C PRO A 453 -12.25 -14.59 -21.84
N CYS A 454 -11.33 -13.66 -21.57
CA CYS A 454 -10.00 -13.91 -21.00
C CYS A 454 -10.05 -14.40 -19.54
N LEU A 455 -11.17 -14.17 -18.87
CA LEU A 455 -11.36 -14.56 -17.48
C LEU A 455 -12.54 -15.53 -17.31
N LEU A 456 -12.32 -16.52 -16.46
CA LEU A 456 -13.33 -17.50 -16.09
C LEU A 456 -13.49 -17.55 -14.56
N PRO A 457 -14.34 -16.69 -13.99
CA PRO A 457 -14.72 -16.75 -12.59
C PRO A 457 -15.75 -17.84 -12.37
N MET A 458 -15.49 -18.70 -11.40
CA MET A 458 -16.37 -19.79 -11.02
C MET A 458 -16.40 -19.96 -9.51
N ILE A 459 -17.56 -20.32 -8.97
CA ILE A 459 -17.76 -20.58 -7.54
C ILE A 459 -17.98 -22.08 -7.36
N VAL A 460 -17.00 -22.73 -6.74
CA VAL A 460 -17.08 -24.13 -6.34
C VAL A 460 -17.68 -24.17 -4.94
N SER A 461 -18.89 -24.71 -4.88
CA SER A 461 -19.75 -24.66 -3.69
C SER A 461 -19.85 -26.01 -2.98
N LYS A 462 -19.62 -27.10 -3.73
CA LYS A 462 -19.79 -28.48 -3.27
C LYS A 462 -18.60 -29.33 -3.73
N GLY A 463 -18.22 -30.29 -2.89
CA GLY A 463 -17.30 -31.35 -3.29
C GLY A 463 -17.99 -32.42 -4.13
N ASN A 464 -17.23 -33.43 -4.56
CA ASN A 464 -17.76 -34.57 -5.31
C ASN A 464 -18.76 -35.37 -4.46
N ASP A 465 -18.58 -35.39 -3.15
CA ASP A 465 -19.51 -36.01 -2.18
C ASP A 465 -20.79 -35.19 -1.93
N GLN A 466 -21.02 -34.10 -2.69
CA GLN A 466 -22.11 -33.12 -2.50
C GLN A 466 -22.07 -32.35 -1.16
N VAL A 467 -21.04 -32.57 -0.33
CA VAL A 467 -20.79 -31.80 0.89
C VAL A 467 -20.49 -30.36 0.52
N ALA A 468 -21.16 -29.43 1.20
CA ALA A 468 -20.95 -28.00 0.99
C ALA A 468 -19.56 -27.59 1.48
N ILE A 469 -18.78 -26.98 0.60
CA ILE A 469 -17.45 -26.47 0.92
C ILE A 469 -17.62 -25.10 1.58
N SER A 470 -17.15 -24.96 2.83
CA SER A 470 -17.14 -23.66 3.51
C SER A 470 -16.04 -23.58 4.57
N SER A 471 -15.43 -22.41 4.67
CA SER A 471 -14.46 -22.08 5.73
C SER A 471 -15.11 -21.35 6.92
N ARG A 472 -16.34 -21.74 7.30
CA ARG A 472 -16.91 -21.27 8.57
C ARG A 472 -16.14 -21.89 9.73
N PHE A 473 -16.04 -21.17 10.85
CA PHE A 473 -15.26 -21.64 12.01
C PHE A 473 -15.70 -23.02 12.50
N GLU A 474 -17.01 -23.29 12.50
CA GLU A 474 -17.58 -24.58 12.89
C GLU A 474 -17.23 -25.73 11.92
N THR A 475 -17.16 -25.43 10.62
CA THR A 475 -17.01 -26.45 9.56
C THR A 475 -15.59 -26.56 9.02
N ARG A 476 -14.66 -25.71 9.48
CA ARG A 476 -13.30 -25.65 8.91
C ARG A 476 -12.41 -26.82 9.36
N GLU A 477 -12.72 -27.40 10.52
CA GLU A 477 -12.00 -28.55 11.10
C GLU A 477 -12.58 -29.89 10.62
N ASP A 478 -13.69 -29.84 9.86
CA ASP A 478 -14.27 -31.03 9.26
C ASP A 478 -13.31 -31.63 8.23
N VAL A 479 -12.83 -32.84 8.51
CA VAL A 479 -11.91 -33.61 7.65
C VAL A 479 -12.47 -33.76 6.23
N ALA A 480 -13.79 -33.88 6.08
CA ALA A 480 -14.45 -33.97 4.78
C ALA A 480 -14.26 -32.70 3.93
N VAL A 481 -14.31 -31.51 4.53
CA VAL A 481 -14.11 -30.24 3.81
C VAL A 481 -12.65 -30.10 3.39
N VAL A 482 -11.72 -30.42 4.28
CA VAL A 482 -10.27 -30.41 4.00
C VAL A 482 -9.91 -31.37 2.87
N ARG A 483 -10.50 -32.58 2.88
CA ARG A 483 -10.35 -33.55 1.79
C ARG A 483 -10.86 -33.02 0.46
N ASN A 484 -12.05 -32.39 0.46
CA ASN A 484 -12.65 -31.82 -0.75
C ASN A 484 -11.80 -30.66 -1.33
N TYR A 485 -11.18 -29.83 -0.49
CA TYR A 485 -10.23 -28.83 -0.97
C TYR A 485 -8.99 -29.46 -1.61
N GLY A 486 -8.46 -30.53 -1.00
CA GLY A 486 -7.34 -31.29 -1.54
C GLY A 486 -7.67 -31.92 -2.89
N GLN A 487 -8.85 -32.53 -3.02
CA GLN A 487 -9.32 -33.12 -4.27
C GLN A 487 -9.53 -32.06 -5.36
N LEU A 488 -10.16 -30.93 -5.04
CA LEU A 488 -10.28 -29.80 -5.96
C LEU A 488 -8.90 -29.35 -6.46
N LEU A 489 -7.93 -29.21 -5.56
CA LEU A 489 -6.58 -28.78 -5.91
C LEU A 489 -5.90 -29.77 -6.86
N VAL A 490 -6.00 -31.07 -6.58
CA VAL A 490 -5.39 -32.12 -7.41
C VAL A 490 -6.02 -32.14 -8.81
N GLU A 491 -7.35 -32.10 -8.91
CA GLU A 491 -8.05 -32.14 -10.20
C GLU A 491 -7.78 -30.88 -11.04
N VAL A 492 -7.70 -29.71 -10.39
CA VAL A 492 -7.34 -28.45 -11.06
C VAL A 492 -5.86 -28.46 -11.48
N ALA A 493 -4.95 -28.93 -10.62
CA ALA A 493 -3.53 -29.03 -10.95
C ALA A 493 -3.28 -29.98 -12.14
N GLN A 494 -4.06 -31.07 -12.28
CA GLN A 494 -3.96 -31.95 -13.45
C GLN A 494 -4.49 -31.31 -14.74
N ALA A 495 -5.46 -30.39 -14.64
CA ALA A 495 -6.12 -29.79 -15.79
C ALA A 495 -5.45 -28.49 -16.28
N VAL A 496 -4.85 -27.72 -15.37
CA VAL A 496 -4.27 -26.40 -15.66
C VAL A 496 -2.78 -26.52 -16.00
N PRO A 497 -2.31 -25.93 -17.11
CA PRO A 497 -0.88 -25.89 -17.45
C PRO A 497 -0.10 -24.94 -16.51
N ASP A 498 1.21 -25.15 -16.40
CA ASP A 498 2.15 -24.24 -15.75
C ASP A 498 1.84 -23.96 -14.25
N GLY A 499 1.56 -22.71 -13.89
CA GLY A 499 1.42 -22.24 -12.50
C GLY A 499 -0.02 -22.21 -11.98
N VAL A 500 -0.21 -22.72 -10.76
CA VAL A 500 -1.45 -22.60 -9.99
C VAL A 500 -1.14 -21.91 -8.65
N VAL A 501 -1.86 -20.84 -8.33
CA VAL A 501 -1.68 -20.11 -7.07
C VAL A 501 -2.90 -20.29 -6.19
N CYS A 502 -2.68 -20.68 -4.94
CA CYS A 502 -3.72 -20.94 -3.98
C CYS A 502 -3.59 -19.98 -2.81
N PHE A 503 -4.69 -19.33 -2.44
CA PHE A 503 -4.74 -18.42 -1.31
C PHE A 503 -5.62 -18.99 -0.20
N PHE A 504 -5.05 -19.10 0.99
CA PHE A 504 -5.74 -19.49 2.22
C PHE A 504 -6.09 -18.26 3.05
N THR A 505 -7.03 -18.43 3.98
CA THR A 505 -7.47 -17.34 4.86
C THR A 505 -6.45 -16.95 5.93
N SER A 506 -5.60 -17.87 6.40
CA SER A 506 -4.63 -17.63 7.47
C SER A 506 -3.50 -18.67 7.47
N TYR A 507 -2.32 -18.31 8.01
CA TYR A 507 -1.17 -19.22 8.15
C TYR A 507 -1.49 -20.45 9.01
N MET A 508 -2.16 -20.27 10.16
CA MET A 508 -2.56 -21.41 11.01
C MET A 508 -3.46 -22.40 10.27
N TYR A 509 -4.39 -21.89 9.46
CA TYR A 509 -5.25 -22.73 8.65
C TYR A 509 -4.47 -23.46 7.56
N LEU A 510 -3.56 -22.76 6.87
CA LEU A 510 -2.67 -23.36 5.88
C LEU A 510 -1.85 -24.52 6.49
N GLU A 511 -1.21 -24.31 7.62
CA GLU A 511 -0.42 -25.34 8.33
C GLU A 511 -1.27 -26.56 8.68
N SER A 512 -2.47 -26.33 9.26
CA SER A 512 -3.38 -27.42 9.63
C SER A 512 -3.87 -28.23 8.43
N VAL A 513 -4.18 -27.56 7.31
CA VAL A 513 -4.66 -28.20 6.09
C VAL A 513 -3.55 -28.98 5.41
N VAL A 514 -2.35 -28.40 5.32
CA VAL A 514 -1.19 -29.08 4.71
C VAL A 514 -0.78 -30.31 5.53
N ALA A 515 -0.78 -30.23 6.87
CA ALA A 515 -0.52 -31.38 7.73
C ALA A 515 -1.55 -32.50 7.48
N SER A 516 -2.84 -32.16 7.44
CA SER A 516 -3.89 -33.14 7.13
C SER A 516 -3.80 -33.71 5.71
N TRP A 517 -3.34 -32.92 4.73
CA TRP A 517 -3.14 -33.40 3.35
C TRP A 517 -1.95 -34.34 3.21
N TYR A 518 -0.94 -34.18 4.05
CA TYR A 518 0.19 -35.09 4.13
C TYR A 518 -0.26 -36.45 4.68
N ASP A 519 -0.99 -36.47 5.79
CA ASP A 519 -1.51 -37.71 6.40
C ASP A 519 -2.47 -38.47 5.47
N GLN A 520 -3.23 -37.75 4.64
CA GLN A 520 -4.17 -38.33 3.68
C GLN A 520 -3.52 -38.77 2.35
N GLY A 521 -2.23 -38.49 2.12
CA GLY A 521 -1.53 -38.80 0.86
C GLY A 521 -1.96 -37.93 -0.35
N VAL A 522 -2.63 -36.79 -0.11
CA VAL A 522 -3.02 -35.85 -1.17
C VAL A 522 -1.80 -35.13 -1.74
N VAL A 523 -0.83 -34.80 -0.89
CA VAL A 523 0.41 -34.10 -1.28
C VAL A 523 1.21 -34.94 -2.28
N ASP A 524 1.31 -36.25 -2.10
CA ASP A 524 2.01 -37.14 -3.03
C ASP A 524 1.36 -37.15 -4.42
N SER A 525 0.02 -37.14 -4.45
CA SER A 525 -0.75 -37.06 -5.69
C SER A 525 -0.54 -35.72 -6.40
N LEU A 526 -0.44 -34.64 -5.62
CA LEU A 526 -0.14 -33.31 -6.14
C LEU A 526 1.28 -33.22 -6.70
N GLN A 527 2.28 -33.73 -5.95
CA GLN A 527 3.70 -33.71 -6.34
C GLN A 527 4.00 -34.52 -7.62
N ARG A 528 3.19 -35.55 -7.91
CA ARG A 528 3.24 -36.27 -9.20
C ARG A 528 2.85 -35.37 -10.38
N SER A 529 1.96 -34.41 -10.16
CA SER A 529 1.49 -33.48 -11.19
C SER A 529 2.34 -32.22 -11.30
N LYS A 530 2.64 -31.55 -10.17
CA LYS A 530 3.32 -30.26 -10.11
C LYS A 530 4.15 -30.14 -8.83
N LEU A 531 5.19 -29.29 -8.85
CA LEU A 531 5.97 -28.99 -7.65
C LEU A 531 5.17 -28.13 -6.67
N LEU A 532 5.31 -28.40 -5.38
CA LEU A 532 4.63 -27.66 -4.32
C LEU A 532 5.59 -26.68 -3.64
N PHE A 533 5.19 -25.42 -3.54
CA PHE A 533 5.87 -24.39 -2.77
C PHE A 533 4.88 -23.78 -1.76
N ILE A 534 5.36 -23.53 -0.55
CA ILE A 534 4.54 -23.04 0.57
C ILE A 534 5.13 -21.73 1.07
N GLU A 535 4.28 -20.73 1.25
CA GLU A 535 4.63 -19.46 1.89
C GLU A 535 4.80 -19.65 3.41
N THR A 536 5.92 -19.16 3.94
CA THR A 536 6.17 -19.07 5.38
C THR A 536 6.10 -17.60 5.84
N GLN A 537 6.10 -17.35 7.16
CA GLN A 537 6.08 -15.98 7.68
C GLN A 537 7.42 -15.25 7.41
N ASP A 538 8.49 -16.02 7.19
CA ASP A 538 9.84 -15.52 6.95
C ASP A 538 10.01 -15.00 5.52
N ALA A 539 10.50 -13.75 5.41
CA ALA A 539 10.62 -13.06 4.14
C ALA A 539 11.70 -13.66 3.23
N ALA A 540 12.80 -14.16 3.82
CA ALA A 540 13.91 -14.73 3.06
C ALA A 540 13.52 -16.08 2.43
N GLU A 541 12.85 -16.94 3.20
CA GLU A 541 12.32 -18.22 2.70
C GLU A 541 11.25 -18.01 1.65
N THR A 542 10.32 -17.08 1.89
CA THR A 542 9.26 -16.76 0.92
C THR A 542 9.85 -16.26 -0.40
N SER A 543 10.87 -15.40 -0.36
CA SER A 543 11.57 -14.95 -1.57
C SER A 543 12.22 -16.12 -2.33
N LEU A 544 12.85 -17.05 -1.61
CA LEU A 544 13.47 -18.24 -2.21
C LEU A 544 12.42 -19.18 -2.82
N ALA A 545 11.29 -19.39 -2.12
CA ALA A 545 10.18 -20.19 -2.59
C ALA A 545 9.58 -19.60 -3.87
N LEU A 546 9.43 -18.28 -3.93
CA LEU A 546 8.95 -17.57 -5.12
C LEU A 546 9.89 -17.72 -6.31
N LEU A 547 11.20 -17.54 -6.11
CA LEU A 547 12.20 -17.69 -7.17
C LEU A 547 12.19 -19.12 -7.75
N ASN A 548 12.10 -20.13 -6.87
CA ASN A 548 11.99 -21.52 -7.28
C ASN A 548 10.66 -21.84 -7.98
N TYR A 549 9.57 -21.20 -7.56
CA TYR A 549 8.26 -21.30 -8.22
C TYR A 549 8.32 -20.79 -9.66
N ILE A 550 8.88 -19.60 -9.88
CA ILE A 550 9.05 -19.00 -11.21
C ILE A 550 9.89 -19.92 -12.09
N LYS A 551 11.06 -20.34 -11.57
CA LYS A 551 11.97 -21.25 -12.27
C LYS A 551 11.30 -22.58 -12.66
N ALA A 552 10.47 -23.14 -11.78
CA ALA A 552 9.75 -24.39 -12.03
C ALA A 552 8.67 -24.24 -13.12
N CYS A 553 8.00 -23.08 -13.17
CA CYS A 553 7.05 -22.76 -14.23
C CYS A 553 7.75 -22.60 -15.58
N GLU A 554 8.87 -21.87 -15.62
CA GLU A 554 9.67 -21.66 -16.84
C GLU A 554 10.31 -22.94 -17.36
N SER A 555 10.67 -23.87 -16.46
CA SER A 555 11.25 -25.17 -16.82
C SER A 555 10.21 -26.17 -17.35
N GLY A 556 8.93 -25.82 -17.36
CA GLY A 556 7.86 -26.66 -17.93
C GLY A 556 7.36 -27.81 -17.06
N ARG A 557 7.84 -27.94 -15.81
CA ARG A 557 7.31 -28.95 -14.85
C ARG A 557 5.98 -28.52 -14.23
N GLY A 558 5.73 -27.21 -14.19
CA GLY A 558 4.58 -26.62 -13.51
C GLY A 558 4.75 -26.61 -11.99
N ALA A 559 4.10 -25.64 -11.36
CA ALA A 559 4.24 -25.42 -9.93
C ALA A 559 2.91 -24.98 -9.29
N VAL A 560 2.78 -25.28 -8.01
CA VAL A 560 1.67 -24.86 -7.15
C VAL A 560 2.25 -24.03 -6.01
N LEU A 561 1.77 -22.81 -5.85
CA LEU A 561 2.13 -21.93 -4.74
C LEU A 561 0.98 -21.86 -3.76
N LEU A 562 1.17 -22.35 -2.53
CA LEU A 562 0.24 -22.15 -1.43
C LEU A 562 0.66 -20.91 -0.66
N SER A 563 -0.24 -19.94 -0.59
CA SER A 563 -0.01 -18.61 -0.01
C SER A 563 -1.20 -18.20 0.84
N VAL A 564 -1.04 -17.10 1.59
CA VAL A 564 -2.12 -16.54 2.42
C VAL A 564 -2.64 -15.27 1.76
N ALA A 565 -3.97 -15.09 1.75
CA ALA A 565 -4.62 -13.95 1.10
C ALA A 565 -4.24 -12.58 1.70
N ARG A 566 -3.81 -12.55 2.97
CA ARG A 566 -3.29 -11.37 3.67
C ARG A 566 -1.77 -11.43 3.90
N GLY A 567 -1.09 -12.32 3.17
CA GLY A 567 0.35 -12.51 3.23
C GLY A 567 1.11 -11.45 2.44
N LYS A 568 2.44 -11.62 2.36
CA LYS A 568 3.30 -10.69 1.59
C LYS A 568 3.17 -10.95 0.09
N VAL A 569 3.03 -12.21 -0.30
CA VAL A 569 2.92 -12.64 -1.69
C VAL A 569 1.66 -12.06 -2.35
N SER A 570 0.55 -12.01 -1.60
CA SER A 570 -0.72 -11.44 -2.07
C SER A 570 -0.77 -9.92 -2.09
N GLU A 571 0.26 -9.23 -1.59
CA GLU A 571 0.38 -7.76 -1.61
C GLU A 571 1.45 -7.29 -2.61
N GLY A 572 2.62 -7.93 -2.67
CA GLY A 572 3.79 -7.37 -3.38
C GLY A 572 4.26 -8.12 -4.63
N VAL A 573 3.71 -9.29 -4.96
CA VAL A 573 4.22 -10.10 -6.09
C VAL A 573 3.22 -10.20 -7.24
N ASP A 574 3.72 -9.91 -8.44
CA ASP A 574 2.97 -9.99 -9.67
C ASP A 574 3.17 -11.36 -10.35
N PHE A 575 2.06 -12.01 -10.73
CA PHE A 575 2.09 -13.26 -11.48
C PHE A 575 1.84 -12.96 -12.97
N ASP A 576 2.91 -12.99 -13.76
CA ASP A 576 2.82 -12.69 -15.18
C ASP A 576 2.45 -13.94 -16.01
N HIS A 577 1.43 -13.82 -16.85
CA HIS A 577 1.04 -14.81 -17.87
C HIS A 577 0.93 -16.26 -17.35
N HIS A 578 1.91 -17.10 -17.71
CA HIS A 578 1.89 -18.53 -17.39
C HIS A 578 2.21 -18.83 -15.92
N LEU A 579 2.72 -17.83 -15.17
CA LEU A 579 3.02 -17.97 -13.75
C LEU A 579 1.76 -18.10 -12.89
N GLY A 580 0.56 -17.76 -13.38
CA GLY A 580 -0.66 -17.78 -12.58
C GLY A 580 -1.91 -18.12 -13.39
N ARG A 581 -1.90 -19.22 -14.15
CA ARG A 581 -3.02 -19.60 -15.03
C ARG A 581 -4.32 -19.89 -14.30
N ALA A 582 -4.24 -20.41 -13.08
CA ALA A 582 -5.39 -20.55 -12.21
C ALA A 582 -5.08 -20.01 -10.81
N VAL A 583 -6.00 -19.22 -10.27
CA VAL A 583 -6.02 -18.83 -8.87
C VAL A 583 -7.18 -19.48 -8.15
N LEU A 584 -6.89 -20.14 -7.03
CA LEU A 584 -7.88 -20.73 -6.15
C LEU A 584 -7.91 -19.93 -4.84
N MET A 585 -9.09 -19.41 -4.50
CA MET A 585 -9.35 -18.85 -3.17
C MET A 585 -10.01 -19.91 -2.29
N PHE A 586 -9.26 -20.42 -1.32
CA PHE A 586 -9.78 -21.33 -0.30
C PHE A 586 -10.43 -20.52 0.82
N GLY A 587 -11.77 -20.45 0.77
CA GLY A 587 -12.53 -19.72 1.75
C GLY A 587 -12.60 -18.21 1.55
N ILE A 588 -13.22 -17.52 2.52
CA ILE A 588 -13.33 -16.06 2.52
C ILE A 588 -12.35 -15.50 3.56
N PRO A 589 -11.43 -14.59 3.19
CA PRO A 589 -10.39 -14.07 4.08
C PRO A 589 -10.95 -13.02 5.05
N TYR A 590 -11.80 -13.44 5.99
CA TYR A 590 -12.23 -12.61 7.09
C TYR A 590 -11.08 -12.29 8.04
N VAL A 591 -11.05 -11.06 8.57
CA VAL A 591 -10.19 -10.73 9.71
C VAL A 591 -10.65 -11.52 10.91
N TYR A 592 -9.72 -11.82 11.81
CA TYR A 592 -10.01 -12.39 13.11
C TYR A 592 -10.97 -11.49 13.90
N THR A 593 -12.22 -11.94 14.04
CA THR A 593 -13.32 -11.16 14.64
C THR A 593 -13.27 -11.08 16.16
N GLN A 594 -12.47 -11.93 16.81
CA GLN A 594 -12.29 -11.90 18.27
C GLN A 594 -11.33 -10.80 18.72
N SER A 595 -10.55 -10.21 17.79
CA SER A 595 -9.69 -9.06 18.09
C SER A 595 -10.51 -7.88 18.61
N ARG A 596 -10.11 -7.36 19.77
CA ARG A 596 -10.80 -6.24 20.43
C ARG A 596 -10.64 -4.93 19.69
N ILE A 597 -9.49 -4.73 19.03
CA ILE A 597 -9.21 -3.56 18.20
C ILE A 597 -10.21 -3.48 17.03
N LEU A 598 -10.49 -4.62 16.39
CA LEU A 598 -11.47 -4.66 15.30
C LEU A 598 -12.87 -4.35 15.82
N ARG A 599 -13.26 -4.94 16.95
CA ARG A 599 -14.58 -4.68 17.56
C ARG A 599 -14.76 -3.20 17.92
N ALA A 600 -13.76 -2.59 18.56
CA ALA A 600 -13.78 -1.17 18.88
C ALA A 600 -13.93 -0.29 17.62
N ARG A 601 -13.25 -0.66 16.51
CA ARG A 601 -13.44 0.03 15.22
C ARG A 601 -14.83 -0.16 14.67
N LEU A 602 -15.37 -1.37 14.71
CA LEU A 602 -16.73 -1.64 14.23
C LEU A 602 -17.78 -0.85 15.00
N ASP A 603 -17.65 -0.76 16.32
CA ASP A 603 -18.49 0.09 17.18
C ASP A 603 -18.37 1.57 16.78
N TYR A 604 -17.14 2.07 16.55
CA TYR A 604 -16.91 3.45 16.09
C TYR A 604 -17.54 3.74 14.72
N LEU A 605 -17.35 2.83 13.75
CA LEU A 605 -17.90 2.96 12.40
C LEU A 605 -19.44 2.93 12.40
N ARG A 606 -20.04 2.15 13.29
CA ARG A 606 -21.49 2.11 13.48
C ARG A 606 -22.00 3.43 14.06
N ASP A 607 -21.34 3.95 15.08
CA ASP A 607 -21.84 5.10 15.83
C ASP A 607 -21.61 6.44 15.10
N GLN A 608 -20.47 6.61 14.42
CA GLN A 608 -20.15 7.86 13.70
C GLN A 608 -20.59 7.84 12.23
N PHE A 609 -20.28 6.77 11.50
CA PHE A 609 -20.47 6.69 10.05
C PHE A 609 -21.70 5.88 9.62
N GLN A 610 -22.48 5.35 10.58
CA GLN A 610 -23.68 4.55 10.35
C GLN A 610 -23.43 3.30 9.48
N ILE A 611 -22.21 2.75 9.53
CA ILE A 611 -21.84 1.54 8.80
C ILE A 611 -22.12 0.31 9.66
N ARG A 612 -22.89 -0.65 9.13
CA ARG A 612 -23.16 -1.91 9.84
C ARG A 612 -21.92 -2.78 9.90
N GLU A 613 -21.74 -3.49 11.01
CA GLU A 613 -20.56 -4.33 11.26
C GLU A 613 -20.35 -5.39 10.17
N ASN A 614 -21.42 -6.10 9.80
CA ASN A 614 -21.39 -7.11 8.74
C ASN A 614 -21.05 -6.52 7.36
N ASP A 615 -21.42 -5.26 7.11
CA ASP A 615 -21.16 -4.62 5.83
C ASP A 615 -19.67 -4.33 5.67
N PHE A 616 -19.02 -3.82 6.73
CA PHE A 616 -17.57 -3.60 6.77
C PHE A 616 -16.78 -4.91 6.71
N LEU A 617 -17.15 -5.92 7.51
CA LEU A 617 -16.45 -7.22 7.48
C LEU A 617 -16.51 -7.89 6.11
N THR A 618 -17.67 -7.79 5.45
CA THR A 618 -17.84 -8.37 4.11
C THR A 618 -17.11 -7.54 3.05
N PHE A 619 -17.13 -6.21 3.17
CA PHE A 619 -16.37 -5.32 2.30
C PHE A 619 -14.87 -5.66 2.35
N ASP A 620 -14.29 -5.68 3.54
CA ASP A 620 -12.86 -5.94 3.71
C ASP A 620 -12.45 -7.32 3.20
N ALA A 621 -13.27 -8.36 3.47
CA ALA A 621 -12.98 -9.70 2.99
C ALA A 621 -13.10 -9.85 1.46
N MET A 622 -14.09 -9.20 0.83
CA MET A 622 -14.25 -9.25 -0.63
C MET A 622 -13.16 -8.44 -1.33
N ARG A 623 -12.75 -7.30 -0.78
CA ARG A 623 -11.62 -6.50 -1.26
C ARG A 623 -10.34 -7.33 -1.33
N HIS A 624 -9.96 -7.99 -0.25
CA HIS A 624 -8.78 -8.86 -0.21
C HIS A 624 -8.89 -10.07 -1.16
N ALA A 625 -10.08 -10.70 -1.25
CA ALA A 625 -10.28 -11.81 -2.18
C ALA A 625 -10.15 -11.36 -3.64
N ALA A 626 -10.77 -10.23 -4.00
CA ALA A 626 -10.67 -9.65 -5.34
C ALA A 626 -9.24 -9.22 -5.67
N GLN A 627 -8.50 -8.69 -4.71
CA GLN A 627 -7.08 -8.33 -4.88
C GLN A 627 -6.23 -9.56 -5.23
N CYS A 628 -6.36 -10.65 -4.46
CA CYS A 628 -5.61 -11.88 -4.70
C CYS A 628 -5.90 -12.45 -6.10
N ILE A 629 -7.18 -12.46 -6.48
CA ILE A 629 -7.63 -12.98 -7.77
C ILE A 629 -7.29 -12.05 -8.93
N GLY A 630 -7.36 -10.74 -8.74
CA GLY A 630 -7.08 -9.74 -9.76
C GLY A 630 -5.64 -9.75 -10.27
N ARG A 631 -4.72 -10.42 -9.56
CA ARG A 631 -3.30 -10.58 -9.95
C ARG A 631 -3.10 -11.49 -11.16
N VAL A 632 -4.08 -12.33 -11.49
CA VAL A 632 -4.04 -13.27 -12.62
C VAL A 632 -3.98 -12.57 -13.96
N LEU A 633 -4.55 -11.36 -14.06
CA LEU A 633 -4.72 -10.68 -15.33
C LEU A 633 -3.75 -9.51 -15.47
N ARG A 634 -2.85 -9.60 -16.45
CA ARG A 634 -1.87 -8.54 -16.76
C ARG A 634 -2.09 -7.83 -18.09
N GLY A 635 -2.86 -8.42 -18.99
CA GLY A 635 -3.18 -7.82 -20.28
C GLY A 635 -4.34 -8.55 -20.95
N LYS A 636 -4.89 -7.94 -21.99
CA LYS A 636 -6.01 -8.54 -22.75
C LYS A 636 -5.60 -9.77 -23.56
N THR A 637 -4.31 -9.94 -23.84
CA THR A 637 -3.75 -11.16 -24.45
C THR A 637 -3.66 -12.30 -23.46
N ASP A 638 -3.60 -11.98 -22.17
CA ASP A 638 -3.49 -12.95 -21.11
C ASP A 638 -4.85 -13.55 -20.78
N TYR A 639 -4.82 -14.72 -20.16
CA TYR A 639 -6.03 -15.39 -19.71
C TYR A 639 -5.75 -16.17 -18.45
N GLY A 640 -6.76 -16.25 -17.60
CA GLY A 640 -6.67 -17.06 -16.41
C GLY A 640 -8.01 -17.38 -15.76
N ILE A 641 -7.94 -18.35 -14.88
CA ILE A 641 -9.09 -18.97 -14.23
C ILE A 641 -9.14 -18.52 -12.79
N MET A 642 -10.33 -18.16 -12.32
CA MET A 642 -10.54 -17.63 -10.98
C MET A 642 -11.55 -18.53 -10.27
N ILE A 643 -11.07 -19.35 -9.33
CA ILE A 643 -11.91 -20.31 -8.61
C ILE A 643 -12.13 -19.82 -7.18
N PHE A 644 -13.38 -19.57 -6.84
CA PHE A 644 -13.82 -19.27 -5.48
C PHE A 644 -14.32 -20.55 -4.82
N ALA A 645 -13.52 -21.14 -3.93
CA ALA A 645 -13.87 -22.37 -3.23
C ALA A 645 -14.53 -22.06 -1.88
N ASP A 646 -15.79 -21.58 -1.91
CA ASP A 646 -16.68 -21.50 -0.74
C ASP A 646 -18.11 -21.23 -1.22
N LYS A 647 -19.08 -21.99 -0.70
CA LYS A 647 -20.52 -21.76 -0.95
C LYS A 647 -20.95 -20.32 -0.63
N ARG A 648 -20.30 -19.65 0.32
CA ARG A 648 -20.66 -18.31 0.76
C ARG A 648 -20.48 -17.24 -0.32
N PHE A 649 -19.60 -17.41 -1.31
CA PHE A 649 -19.45 -16.45 -2.41
C PHE A 649 -20.71 -16.37 -3.30
N SER A 650 -21.54 -17.42 -3.32
CA SER A 650 -22.80 -17.48 -4.09
C SER A 650 -23.88 -16.52 -3.55
N ARG A 651 -23.75 -16.04 -2.30
CA ARG A 651 -24.71 -15.10 -1.70
C ARG A 651 -24.66 -13.73 -2.38
N SER A 652 -25.82 -13.12 -2.61
CA SER A 652 -25.99 -11.78 -3.20
C SER A 652 -25.15 -10.71 -2.51
N ASP A 653 -25.12 -10.70 -1.17
CA ASP A 653 -24.42 -9.68 -0.36
C ASP A 653 -22.91 -9.65 -0.60
N LYS A 654 -22.35 -10.78 -1.08
CA LYS A 654 -20.92 -10.98 -1.33
C LYS A 654 -20.61 -10.85 -2.82
N ARG A 655 -21.43 -11.47 -3.66
CA ARG A 655 -21.30 -11.39 -5.11
C ARG A 655 -21.37 -9.95 -5.61
N SER A 656 -22.29 -9.14 -5.08
CA SER A 656 -22.44 -7.73 -5.44
C SER A 656 -21.27 -6.83 -5.04
N LYS A 657 -20.42 -7.27 -4.10
CA LYS A 657 -19.24 -6.54 -3.63
C LYS A 657 -17.96 -6.90 -4.41
N LEU A 658 -18.01 -7.85 -5.33
CA LEU A 658 -16.90 -8.09 -6.25
C LEU A 658 -16.79 -6.92 -7.25
N PRO A 659 -15.65 -6.68 -7.88
CA PRO A 659 -15.53 -5.69 -8.96
C PRO A 659 -16.48 -6.00 -10.13
N LYS A 660 -17.05 -4.96 -10.76
CA LYS A 660 -18.02 -5.11 -11.88
C LYS A 660 -17.46 -5.98 -13.01
N TRP A 661 -16.19 -5.78 -13.36
CA TRP A 661 -15.51 -6.54 -14.41
C TRP A 661 -15.40 -8.05 -14.12
N ILE A 662 -15.43 -8.49 -12.85
CA ILE A 662 -15.53 -9.92 -12.50
C ILE A 662 -16.99 -10.38 -12.57
N GLN A 663 -17.91 -9.55 -12.09
CA GLN A 663 -19.34 -9.88 -12.02
C GLN A 663 -19.96 -10.13 -13.40
N GLU A 664 -19.58 -9.34 -14.41
CA GLU A 664 -20.09 -9.48 -15.79
C GLU A 664 -19.81 -10.86 -16.40
N HIS A 665 -18.70 -11.48 -16.02
CA HIS A 665 -18.31 -12.79 -16.51
C HIS A 665 -18.75 -13.94 -15.58
N LEU A 666 -19.21 -13.62 -14.38
CA LEU A 666 -19.75 -14.59 -13.44
C LEU A 666 -21.23 -14.87 -13.77
N LYS A 667 -21.45 -15.77 -14.73
CA LYS A 667 -22.78 -16.27 -15.09
C LYS A 667 -23.39 -17.08 -13.96
N ASP A 668 -24.72 -17.09 -13.86
CA ASP A 668 -25.44 -17.85 -12.81
C ASP A 668 -25.16 -19.36 -12.88
N SER A 669 -24.89 -19.90 -14.08
CA SER A 669 -24.46 -21.29 -14.26
C SER A 669 -23.15 -21.63 -13.56
N TYR A 670 -22.30 -20.64 -13.26
CA TYR A 670 -21.00 -20.83 -12.62
C TYR A 670 -21.01 -20.55 -11.11
N CYS A 671 -22.17 -20.24 -10.51
CA CYS A 671 -22.26 -19.80 -9.11
C CYS A 671 -22.40 -20.92 -8.08
N ASN A 672 -22.69 -22.15 -8.48
CA ASN A 672 -22.97 -23.26 -7.57
C ASN A 672 -22.50 -24.60 -8.16
N LEU A 673 -21.22 -24.65 -8.54
CA LEU A 673 -20.62 -25.81 -9.19
C LEU A 673 -20.16 -26.86 -8.18
N SER A 674 -20.17 -28.12 -8.60
CA SER A 674 -19.37 -29.19 -8.01
C SER A 674 -17.91 -29.15 -8.52
N THR A 675 -17.02 -29.86 -7.86
CA THR A 675 -15.60 -29.99 -8.25
C THR A 675 -15.43 -30.56 -9.66
N GLU A 676 -16.13 -31.64 -10.00
CA GLU A 676 -16.08 -32.24 -11.35
C GLU A 676 -16.64 -31.31 -12.45
N GLU A 677 -17.78 -30.67 -12.21
CA GLU A 677 -18.39 -29.73 -13.17
C GLU A 677 -17.45 -28.56 -13.46
N ALA A 678 -16.82 -28.02 -12.41
CA ALA A 678 -15.84 -26.95 -12.53
C ALA A 678 -14.65 -27.36 -13.42
N VAL A 679 -14.11 -28.57 -13.21
CA VAL A 679 -12.99 -29.10 -13.99
C VAL A 679 -13.37 -29.34 -15.45
N GLN A 680 -14.59 -29.80 -15.74
CA GLN A 680 -15.07 -29.97 -17.12
C GLN A 680 -15.19 -28.64 -17.86
N ILE A 681 -15.77 -27.62 -17.21
CA ILE A 681 -15.87 -26.26 -17.77
C ILE A 681 -14.47 -25.69 -18.01
N LEU A 682 -13.57 -25.87 -17.05
CA LEU A 682 -12.18 -25.44 -17.11
C LEU A 682 -11.44 -26.06 -18.30
N LYS A 683 -11.54 -27.38 -18.48
CA LYS A 683 -10.91 -28.08 -19.62
C LYS A 683 -11.44 -27.58 -20.96
N ARG A 684 -12.75 -27.34 -21.07
CA ARG A 684 -13.37 -26.81 -22.30
C ARG A 684 -12.88 -25.39 -22.59
N TRP A 685 -12.83 -24.55 -21.57
CA TRP A 685 -12.42 -23.15 -21.72
C TRP A 685 -10.93 -23.02 -22.05
N LEU A 686 -10.05 -23.79 -21.39
CA LEU A 686 -8.62 -23.80 -21.70
C LEU A 686 -8.34 -24.19 -23.16
N ARG A 687 -9.07 -25.17 -23.71
CA ARG A 687 -8.95 -25.55 -25.13
C ARG A 687 -9.35 -24.44 -26.08
N GLN A 688 -10.36 -23.63 -25.72
CA GLN A 688 -10.76 -22.47 -26.51
C GLN A 688 -9.71 -21.35 -26.42
N MET A 689 -9.18 -21.11 -25.22
CA MET A 689 -8.23 -20.03 -24.96
C MET A 689 -6.81 -20.32 -25.47
N ALA A 690 -6.45 -21.59 -25.61
CA ALA A 690 -5.17 -22.03 -26.15
C ALA A 690 -5.03 -21.84 -27.67
N GLN A 691 -6.12 -21.48 -28.37
CA GLN A 691 -6.04 -21.14 -29.78
C GLN A 691 -5.21 -19.87 -30.00
N PRO A 692 -4.45 -19.77 -31.12
CA PRO A 692 -3.66 -18.58 -31.41
C PRO A 692 -4.59 -17.38 -31.50
N PHE A 693 -4.25 -16.31 -30.79
CA PHE A 693 -5.02 -15.08 -30.77
C PHE A 693 -4.16 -13.97 -31.32
N SER A 694 -4.53 -13.50 -32.51
CA SER A 694 -3.77 -12.49 -33.22
C SER A 694 -4.20 -11.09 -32.77
N ARG A 695 -3.39 -10.09 -33.11
CA ARG A 695 -3.72 -8.68 -32.84
C ARG A 695 -4.88 -8.19 -33.72
N GLU A 696 -5.09 -8.80 -34.88
CA GLU A 696 -6.17 -8.47 -35.81
C GLU A 696 -7.54 -8.76 -35.22
N ASP A 697 -7.66 -9.84 -34.46
CA ASP A 697 -8.91 -10.22 -33.77
C ASP A 697 -9.32 -9.24 -32.66
N GLN A 698 -8.37 -8.41 -32.20
CA GLN A 698 -8.60 -7.42 -31.14
C GLN A 698 -8.99 -6.03 -31.69
N LEU A 699 -8.58 -5.73 -32.92
CA LEU A 699 -8.77 -4.43 -33.55
C LEU A 699 -10.27 -4.13 -33.75
N GLY A 700 -10.70 -2.95 -33.32
CA GLY A 700 -12.08 -2.48 -33.43
C GLY A 700 -13.01 -2.88 -32.27
N ILE A 701 -12.59 -3.82 -31.40
CA ILE A 701 -13.34 -4.20 -30.19
C ILE A 701 -12.57 -3.80 -28.94
N SER A 702 -11.45 -4.48 -28.70
CA SER A 702 -10.65 -4.30 -27.48
C SER A 702 -9.47 -3.36 -27.69
N LEU A 703 -8.93 -3.28 -28.91
CA LEU A 703 -7.87 -2.35 -29.33
C LEU A 703 -8.43 -1.33 -30.32
N LEU A 704 -8.11 -0.06 -30.12
CA LEU A 704 -8.49 1.03 -31.00
C LEU A 704 -7.27 1.70 -31.62
N THR A 705 -7.35 1.99 -32.91
CA THR A 705 -6.40 2.84 -33.64
C THR A 705 -6.86 4.30 -33.65
N ILE A 706 -5.98 5.20 -34.12
CA ILE A 706 -6.26 6.64 -34.23
C ILE A 706 -7.51 6.92 -35.06
N ASP A 707 -7.61 6.30 -36.24
CA ASP A 707 -8.71 6.54 -37.17
C ASP A 707 -10.05 6.05 -36.61
N GLN A 708 -10.04 4.92 -35.89
CA GLN A 708 -11.22 4.36 -35.23
C GLN A 708 -11.72 5.25 -34.08
N LEU A 709 -10.82 5.89 -33.34
CA LEU A 709 -11.17 6.84 -32.27
C LEU A 709 -11.79 8.14 -32.76
N GLN A 710 -11.45 8.58 -33.98
CA GLN A 710 -12.02 9.79 -34.57
C GLN A 710 -13.45 9.59 -35.08
N THR A 711 -13.92 8.35 -35.18
CA THR A 711 -15.28 8.05 -35.66
C THR A 711 -16.33 8.45 -34.60
N GLU A 712 -17.31 9.27 -34.98
CA GLU A 712 -18.36 9.76 -34.06
C GLU A 712 -19.15 8.64 -33.37
N GLU A 713 -19.38 7.52 -34.06
CA GLU A 713 -20.06 6.35 -33.48
C GLU A 713 -19.28 5.73 -32.33
N MET A 714 -17.95 5.66 -32.44
CA MET A 714 -17.09 5.11 -31.40
C MET A 714 -16.98 6.07 -30.22
N GLN A 715 -16.93 7.39 -30.46
CA GLN A 715 -17.00 8.37 -29.38
C GLN A 715 -18.33 8.30 -28.60
N LYS A 716 -19.46 8.10 -29.29
CA LYS A 716 -20.76 7.85 -28.64
C LYS A 716 -20.76 6.56 -27.83
N LYS A 717 -20.15 5.47 -28.33
CA LYS A 717 -20.01 4.21 -27.57
C LYS A 717 -19.14 4.40 -26.32
N LEU A 718 -18.02 5.10 -26.44
CA LEU A 718 -17.10 5.38 -25.33
C LEU A 718 -17.75 6.26 -24.27
N ARG A 719 -18.50 7.29 -24.65
CA ARG A 719 -19.27 8.13 -23.71
C ARG A 719 -20.36 7.34 -23.00
N LYS A 720 -21.12 6.50 -23.72
CA LYS A 720 -22.11 5.62 -23.09
C LYS A 720 -21.49 4.60 -22.13
N ALA A 721 -20.31 4.08 -22.44
CA ALA A 721 -19.57 3.18 -21.56
C ALA A 721 -19.05 3.90 -20.30
N ALA A 722 -18.73 5.20 -20.39
CA ALA A 722 -18.35 6.03 -19.26
C ALA A 722 -19.55 6.50 -18.41
N GLU A 723 -20.71 6.76 -19.04
CA GLU A 723 -21.94 7.28 -18.38
C GLU A 723 -22.80 6.19 -17.72
N GLN A 724 -22.54 4.90 -17.94
CA GLN A 724 -23.23 3.79 -17.25
C GLN A 724 -22.66 3.54 -15.84
N VAL A 725 -22.61 4.56 -14.98
CA VAL A 725 -22.43 4.40 -13.52
C VAL A 725 -23.29 5.41 -12.77
#